data_AF-A0A8H8NAG1-F1
#
_entry.id   AF-A0A8H8NAG1-F1
#
_cell.length_a   1.000
_cell.length_b   1.000
_cell.length_c   1.000
_cell.angle_alpha   90.00
_cell.angle_beta   90.00
_cell.angle_gamma   90.00
#
_symmetry.space_group_name_H-M   'P 1'
#
loop_
_entity.id
_entity.type
_entity.pdbx_description
1 polymer ?
#
loop_
_entity_poly.entity_id
_entity_poly.type
_entity_poly.pdbx_seq_one_letter_code
_entity_poly.pdbx_strand_id
1 'polypeptide(L)'
;MDRFGVPVILRSATHPKRFGDILNGITRTKSMMVLYGDATGGGQGLPSIDETVVVSYGPQESRRMTLRALIQDLKPTQQRPAADHNPYVLASLNKIMAERRIAARSSQQGALLDLLSRINDSGRLSSAISTAFDAADDSASPDLRQKTVMVFGDNRRLKCCGPRCPGLDEAATSRLDLVFSNLDDVTGKRRKCPVCYPKFIKDSKKKRHGNEHTYSLRPAVDLDLADSIVAGEDRADLLEAAKSCQLLLIVGATLKSPLLRELVQDLSDYLHQNYGAVVYIHPEELKGRNLYNCIDFHLGLHVEEAVKLIEEGLEQSGSTGEVGEEPVHDEHDLWTDMIGNEVAVEQRGEEILGTGPICMLCGCGIEEYLAGCHGCGMRYCYRRINYDESEEAQAGMDPLLPLDAPDPKADDQYLNEDACLTFNQFTADGRRPRLQQALDDFRCPKCWPRASGTLYPHFIKPANRTETGMDGPAAPSLAVVIFYVEQFWPHVLHLTTLIAGRSANKAWRCIVQPVKLEEMDEKRVFHTLPYEPDAYHLVVIYLTHGLTEAQGYQLAHGRSLRPAEFFERTTALVKSVVDNATTCRAFILCCGHPLKRPSLVEALQQWLDSEQRFDYMLGCYNTRLAPAFVVNLAAKLSTTVMDSLLHGGVEAFRAWVTDSLAFSHSDLIFLAPNIKPELWFYAPMQSRPLGKPLPDLLAVCSCPNGPLEGRSVRRGSRKVWDVRYEGAVDRAKLRDVRVNARCSVCRQQWPLPSEHLSGVLRQYMSSYVAVVPYFFEEPESK
;
A
#
# COMPACT_ATOMS: atom_id res chain seq x y z
N MET A 1 -2.24 8.18 -17.86
CA MET A 1 -1.91 6.79 -17.52
C MET A 1 -2.26 5.90 -18.70
N ASP A 2 -1.55 4.79 -18.91
CA ASP A 2 -1.94 3.81 -19.92
C ASP A 2 -3.15 2.96 -19.44
N ARG A 3 -3.62 2.00 -20.26
CA ARG A 3 -4.73 1.08 -19.93
C ARG A 3 -4.48 0.23 -18.65
N PHE A 4 -3.28 0.25 -18.09
CA PHE A 4 -2.87 -0.56 -16.94
C PHE A 4 -2.55 0.26 -15.70
N GLY A 5 -2.81 1.58 -15.71
CA GLY A 5 -2.52 2.46 -14.57
C GLY A 5 -1.04 2.73 -14.38
N VAL A 6 -0.22 2.51 -15.41
CA VAL A 6 1.21 2.84 -15.38
C VAL A 6 1.37 4.31 -15.77
N PRO A 7 2.04 5.16 -14.97
CA PRO A 7 2.46 6.49 -15.38
C PRO A 7 3.35 6.34 -16.61
N VAL A 8 2.91 6.99 -17.70
CA VAL A 8 3.65 7.01 -18.95
C VAL A 8 4.99 7.69 -18.67
N ILE A 9 6.08 7.06 -19.07
CA ILE A 9 7.39 7.71 -19.01
C ILE A 9 7.40 8.83 -20.05
N LEU A 10 7.40 10.06 -19.54
CA LEU A 10 7.40 11.25 -20.35
C LEU A 10 8.84 11.58 -20.71
N ARG A 11 9.13 11.51 -22.01
CA ARG A 11 10.39 11.95 -22.59
C ARG A 11 10.13 13.21 -23.39
N SER A 12 11.05 14.17 -23.32
CA SER A 12 10.97 15.43 -24.07
C SER A 12 10.73 15.19 -25.58
N ALA A 13 11.42 14.19 -26.17
CA ALA A 13 11.30 13.88 -27.58
C ALA A 13 9.93 13.31 -28.00
N THR A 14 9.26 12.55 -27.13
CA THR A 14 8.01 11.84 -27.47
C THR A 14 6.76 12.57 -26.97
N HIS A 15 6.88 13.36 -25.90
CA HIS A 15 5.76 14.07 -25.26
C HIS A 15 6.11 15.53 -24.94
N PRO A 16 6.62 16.32 -25.90
CA PRO A 16 7.26 17.62 -25.63
C PRO A 16 6.35 18.62 -24.91
N LYS A 17 5.08 18.72 -25.33
CA LYS A 17 4.10 19.64 -24.71
C LYS A 17 3.87 19.25 -23.25
N ARG A 18 3.46 18.00 -23.00
CA ARG A 18 3.12 17.53 -21.66
C ARG A 18 4.33 17.54 -20.73
N PHE A 19 5.50 17.21 -21.26
CA PHE A 19 6.77 17.29 -20.54
C PHE A 19 7.07 18.74 -20.14
N GLY A 20 6.90 19.71 -21.06
CA GLY A 20 7.03 21.14 -20.76
C GLY A 20 6.02 21.63 -19.72
N ASP A 21 4.76 21.19 -19.82
CA ASP A 21 3.71 21.53 -18.84
C ASP A 21 4.09 21.05 -17.43
N ILE A 22 4.69 19.86 -17.31
CA ILE A 22 5.14 19.32 -16.02
C ILE A 22 6.33 20.08 -15.46
N LEU A 23 7.32 20.39 -16.29
CA LEU A 23 8.44 21.23 -15.85
C LEU A 23 7.96 22.61 -15.39
N ASN A 24 7.01 23.21 -16.10
CA ASN A 24 6.38 24.47 -15.70
C ASN A 24 5.58 24.33 -14.40
N GLY A 25 4.91 23.20 -14.17
CA GLY A 25 4.25 22.89 -12.90
C GLY A 25 5.25 22.85 -11.73
N ILE A 26 6.40 22.20 -11.93
CA ILE A 26 7.49 22.16 -10.92
C ILE A 26 7.97 23.58 -10.62
N THR A 27 8.25 24.40 -11.64
CA THR A 27 8.82 25.75 -11.47
C THR A 27 7.81 26.75 -10.91
N ARG A 28 6.50 26.52 -11.05
CA ARG A 28 5.43 27.35 -10.46
C ARG A 28 5.04 26.92 -9.04
N THR A 29 5.41 25.72 -8.61
CA THR A 29 5.05 25.20 -7.30
C THR A 29 5.67 26.04 -6.17
N LYS A 30 4.86 26.38 -5.17
CA LYS A 30 5.25 27.26 -4.07
C LYS A 30 5.73 26.52 -2.82
N SER A 31 5.27 25.30 -2.61
CA SER A 31 5.63 24.47 -1.46
C SER A 31 5.89 23.04 -1.93
N MET A 32 7.12 22.55 -1.76
CA MET A 32 7.51 21.22 -2.21
C MET A 32 8.41 20.51 -1.20
N MET A 33 8.33 19.17 -1.23
CA MET A 33 9.31 18.28 -0.65
C MET A 33 10.19 17.72 -1.76
N VAL A 34 11.48 17.54 -1.48
CA VAL A 34 12.40 16.91 -2.45
C VAL A 34 13.02 15.67 -1.85
N LEU A 35 12.86 14.53 -2.52
CA LEU A 35 13.54 13.28 -2.20
C LEU A 35 14.66 13.05 -3.21
N TYR A 36 15.90 12.94 -2.77
CA TYR A 36 17.05 12.78 -3.66
C TYR A 36 18.02 11.70 -3.17
N GLY A 37 18.92 11.25 -4.05
CA GLY A 37 19.80 10.11 -3.75
C GLY A 37 21.16 10.08 -4.40
N ASP A 38 21.87 8.96 -4.22
CA ASP A 38 23.28 8.78 -4.56
C ASP A 38 23.64 9.05 -6.04
N ALA A 39 22.69 8.95 -6.98
CA ALA A 39 22.95 9.26 -8.39
C ALA A 39 23.45 10.70 -8.61
N THR A 40 23.21 11.56 -7.63
CA THR A 40 23.61 12.97 -7.60
C THR A 40 25.10 13.15 -7.28
N GLY A 41 25.73 12.16 -6.63
CA GLY A 41 27.15 12.17 -6.26
C GLY A 41 28.09 11.66 -7.36
N GLY A 42 27.56 11.09 -8.45
CA GLY A 42 28.37 10.52 -9.54
C GLY A 42 29.35 11.51 -10.16
N GLY A 43 28.96 12.79 -10.28
CA GLY A 43 29.82 13.87 -10.76
C GLY A 43 30.92 14.29 -9.76
N GLN A 44 30.80 13.92 -8.48
CA GLN A 44 31.72 14.29 -7.40
C GLN A 44 32.79 13.20 -7.13
N GLY A 45 32.79 12.12 -7.91
CA GLY A 45 33.73 11.00 -7.72
C GLY A 45 33.45 10.19 -6.45
N LEU A 46 32.26 10.32 -5.86
CA LEU A 46 31.83 9.52 -4.73
C LEU A 46 31.32 8.16 -5.25
N PRO A 47 31.87 7.03 -4.76
CA PRO A 47 31.43 5.70 -5.17
C PRO A 47 29.91 5.52 -5.01
N SER A 48 29.25 4.71 -5.83
CA SER A 48 27.86 4.33 -5.53
C SER A 48 27.83 3.41 -4.29
N ILE A 49 26.74 3.40 -3.52
CA ILE A 49 26.55 2.39 -2.47
C ILE A 49 26.53 0.96 -3.03
N ASP A 50 26.16 0.81 -4.30
CA ASP A 50 26.14 -0.46 -5.01
C ASP A 50 27.50 -0.77 -5.67
N GLU A 51 28.51 0.10 -5.50
CA GLU A 51 29.87 -0.14 -6.00
C GLU A 51 30.57 -1.24 -5.21
N THR A 52 31.30 -2.10 -5.94
CA THR A 52 32.04 -3.21 -5.36
C THR A 52 33.36 -2.74 -4.77
N VAL A 53 33.54 -2.98 -3.47
CA VAL A 53 34.75 -2.67 -2.71
C VAL A 53 35.50 -3.95 -2.32
N VAL A 54 36.81 -3.84 -2.12
CA VAL A 54 37.64 -4.92 -1.60
C VAL A 54 37.69 -4.81 -0.08
N VAL A 55 37.26 -5.86 0.61
CA VAL A 55 37.15 -5.92 2.08
C VAL A 55 38.12 -6.96 2.62
N SER A 56 38.92 -6.58 3.60
CA SER A 56 39.81 -7.50 4.30
C SER A 56 39.06 -8.31 5.36
N TYR A 57 39.22 -9.63 5.35
CA TYR A 57 38.72 -10.55 6.39
C TYR A 57 39.85 -11.04 7.30
N GLY A 58 41.10 -10.79 6.92
CA GLY A 58 42.30 -11.15 7.66
C GLY A 58 43.56 -10.80 6.86
N PRO A 59 44.76 -11.08 7.40
CA PRO A 59 46.03 -10.69 6.77
C PRO A 59 46.25 -11.24 5.36
N GLN A 60 45.57 -12.33 4.99
CA GLN A 60 45.70 -13.00 3.69
C GLN A 60 44.36 -13.21 2.97
N GLU A 61 43.23 -12.79 3.56
CA GLU A 61 41.91 -13.01 2.98
C GLU A 61 41.26 -11.68 2.63
N SER A 62 40.89 -11.52 1.36
CA SER A 62 40.11 -10.39 0.88
C SER A 62 38.91 -10.88 0.08
N ARG A 63 37.80 -10.17 0.17
CA ARG A 63 36.57 -10.45 -0.58
C ARG A 63 36.09 -9.19 -1.28
N ARG A 64 35.44 -9.36 -2.43
CA ARG A 64 34.75 -8.29 -3.13
C ARG A 64 33.28 -8.33 -2.73
N MET A 65 32.74 -7.21 -2.29
CA MET A 65 31.31 -7.05 -2.00
C MET A 65 30.90 -5.59 -2.22
N THR A 66 29.61 -5.32 -2.33
CA THR A 66 29.14 -3.94 -2.43
C THR A 66 29.26 -3.20 -1.09
N LEU A 67 29.38 -1.87 -1.12
CA LEU A 67 29.36 -1.08 0.11
C LEU A 67 28.06 -1.30 0.91
N ARG A 68 26.93 -1.46 0.21
CA ARG A 68 25.64 -1.87 0.78
C ARG A 68 25.76 -3.16 1.61
N ALA A 69 26.32 -4.22 1.00
CA ALA A 69 26.50 -5.51 1.67
C ALA A 69 27.45 -5.40 2.88
N LEU A 70 28.50 -4.58 2.77
CA LEU A 70 29.43 -4.34 3.88
C LEU A 70 28.78 -3.65 5.08
N ILE A 71 27.92 -2.64 4.85
CA ILE A 71 27.18 -1.97 5.93
C ILE A 71 26.27 -2.96 6.65
N GLN A 72 25.62 -3.85 5.89
CA GLN A 72 24.71 -4.88 6.41
C GLN A 72 25.42 -5.97 7.21
N ASP A 73 26.57 -6.49 6.73
CA ASP A 73 27.33 -7.52 7.45
C ASP A 73 27.78 -7.05 8.85
N LEU A 74 28.00 -5.74 8.99
CA LEU A 74 28.37 -5.11 10.26
C LEU A 74 27.17 -4.63 11.07
N LYS A 75 25.92 -4.92 10.71
CA LYS A 75 24.77 -4.54 11.53
C LYS A 75 24.80 -5.26 12.88
N PRO A 76 24.63 -4.56 14.01
CA PRO A 76 24.43 -5.21 15.30
C PRO A 76 22.96 -5.67 15.38
N THR A 77 22.74 -6.98 15.41
CA THR A 77 21.41 -7.55 15.64
C THR A 77 21.35 -8.21 17.02
N GLN A 78 20.16 -8.56 17.50
CA GLN A 78 20.03 -9.33 18.75
C GLN A 78 20.75 -10.69 18.65
N GLN A 79 20.79 -11.27 17.44
CA GLN A 79 21.41 -12.56 17.13
C GLN A 79 22.93 -12.48 16.86
N ARG A 80 23.41 -11.36 16.32
CA ARG A 80 24.83 -11.12 16.05
C ARG A 80 25.29 -9.87 16.81
N PRO A 81 25.60 -10.01 18.11
CA PRO A 81 26.09 -8.90 18.89
C PRO A 81 27.35 -8.34 18.24
N ALA A 82 27.58 -7.03 18.37
CA ALA A 82 28.78 -6.35 17.86
C ALA A 82 30.11 -6.95 18.34
N ALA A 83 30.04 -7.82 19.35
CA ALA A 83 31.08 -8.70 19.81
C ALA A 83 31.67 -9.60 18.71
N ASP A 84 30.85 -10.05 17.78
CA ASP A 84 31.20 -11.13 16.85
C ASP A 84 31.59 -10.60 15.47
N HIS A 85 31.60 -9.28 15.29
CA HIS A 85 32.01 -8.65 14.04
C HIS A 85 33.52 -8.79 13.84
N ASN A 86 33.90 -9.18 12.61
CA ASN A 86 35.29 -9.31 12.22
C ASN A 86 35.98 -7.93 12.29
N PRO A 87 37.09 -7.78 13.05
CA PRO A 87 37.79 -6.51 13.19
C PRO A 87 38.31 -5.93 11.87
N TYR A 88 38.70 -6.79 10.92
CA TYR A 88 39.21 -6.40 9.62
C TYR A 88 38.11 -5.78 8.76
N VAL A 89 36.92 -6.39 8.77
CA VAL A 89 35.75 -5.90 8.05
C VAL A 89 35.33 -4.52 8.55
N LEU A 90 35.29 -4.31 9.88
CA LEU A 90 35.01 -3.00 10.46
C LEU A 90 36.10 -1.95 10.17
N ALA A 91 37.37 -2.36 10.11
CA ALA A 91 38.46 -1.46 9.74
C ALA A 91 38.32 -1.01 8.28
N SER A 92 38.04 -1.93 7.35
CA SER A 92 37.79 -1.63 5.95
C SER A 92 36.57 -0.72 5.77
N LEU A 93 35.45 -0.97 6.47
CA LEU A 93 34.30 -0.06 6.43
C LEU A 93 34.68 1.35 6.91
N ASN A 94 35.38 1.47 8.04
CA ASN A 94 35.80 2.77 8.56
C ASN A 94 36.73 3.52 7.60
N LYS A 95 37.65 2.80 6.95
CA LYS A 95 38.57 3.34 5.94
C LYS A 95 37.79 3.89 4.74
N ILE A 96 36.97 3.06 4.10
CA ILE A 96 36.15 3.44 2.94
C ILE A 96 35.28 4.65 3.28
N MET A 97 34.61 4.61 4.44
CA MET A 97 33.72 5.70 4.86
C MET A 97 34.46 6.99 5.23
N ALA A 98 35.70 6.90 5.71
CA ALA A 98 36.56 8.07 5.92
C ALA A 98 37.05 8.68 4.60
N GLU A 99 37.44 7.85 3.63
CA GLU A 99 37.80 8.29 2.28
C GLU A 99 36.62 9.01 1.62
N ARG A 100 35.41 8.46 1.73
CA ARG A 100 34.18 9.14 1.27
C ARG A 100 33.95 10.48 1.94
N ARG A 101 34.11 10.58 3.27
CA ARG A 101 33.98 11.87 3.98
C ARG A 101 35.00 12.90 3.51
N ILE A 102 36.25 12.47 3.29
CA ILE A 102 37.31 13.34 2.78
C ILE A 102 36.95 13.82 1.37
N ALA A 103 36.53 12.91 0.50
CA ALA A 103 36.11 13.22 -0.87
C ALA A 103 34.92 14.20 -0.88
N ALA A 104 33.86 13.93 -0.11
CA ALA A 104 32.67 14.77 -0.02
C ALA A 104 32.98 16.20 0.47
N ARG A 105 33.88 16.37 1.44
CA ARG A 105 34.31 17.71 1.88
C ARG A 105 35.18 18.44 0.86
N SER A 106 35.85 17.71 -0.02
CA SER A 106 36.71 18.28 -1.07
C SER A 106 35.99 18.45 -2.41
N SER A 107 34.81 17.85 -2.59
CA SER A 107 34.07 17.91 -3.84
C SER A 107 33.43 19.28 -4.01
N GLN A 108 33.44 19.77 -5.25
CA GLN A 108 32.64 20.94 -5.60
C GLN A 108 31.15 20.60 -5.45
N GLN A 109 30.38 21.56 -4.96
CA GLN A 109 28.93 21.44 -4.87
C GLN A 109 28.34 21.10 -6.24
N GLY A 110 27.50 20.06 -6.28
CA GLY A 110 26.85 19.61 -7.51
C GLY A 110 25.64 20.48 -7.85
N ALA A 111 25.29 20.53 -9.14
CA ALA A 111 24.19 21.36 -9.64
C ALA A 111 22.85 21.09 -8.95
N LEU A 112 22.56 19.85 -8.54
CA LEU A 112 21.32 19.56 -7.79
C LEU A 112 21.31 20.25 -6.41
N LEU A 113 22.44 20.27 -5.71
CA LEU A 113 22.53 20.93 -4.40
C LEU A 113 22.42 22.44 -4.55
N ASP A 114 22.99 23.01 -5.62
CA ASP A 114 22.79 24.42 -5.98
C ASP A 114 21.30 24.74 -6.22
N LEU A 115 20.62 23.88 -6.98
CA LEU A 115 19.17 24.00 -7.19
C LEU A 115 18.39 23.89 -5.87
N LEU A 116 18.73 22.94 -5.00
CA LEU A 116 18.06 22.78 -3.71
C LEU A 116 18.26 23.99 -2.79
N SER A 117 19.48 24.55 -2.75
CA SER A 117 19.73 25.83 -2.06
C SER A 117 18.87 26.94 -2.64
N ARG A 118 18.79 27.08 -3.96
CA ARG A 118 17.97 28.11 -4.62
C ARG A 118 16.47 27.96 -4.29
N ILE A 119 15.95 26.73 -4.34
CA ILE A 119 14.55 26.43 -3.96
C ILE A 119 14.34 26.75 -2.47
N ASN A 120 15.29 26.40 -1.60
CA ASN A 120 15.22 26.70 -0.18
C ASN A 120 15.24 28.20 0.10
N ASP A 121 16.15 28.94 -0.52
CA ASP A 121 16.31 30.39 -0.35
C ASP A 121 15.08 31.17 -0.84
N SER A 122 14.37 30.63 -1.84
CA SER A 122 13.08 31.16 -2.30
C SER A 122 11.90 30.82 -1.38
N GLY A 123 12.13 30.10 -0.27
CA GLY A 123 11.11 29.70 0.70
C GLY A 123 10.20 28.56 0.22
N ARG A 124 10.54 27.89 -0.88
CA ARG A 124 9.68 26.86 -1.50
C ARG A 124 9.91 25.45 -0.99
N LEU A 125 11.08 25.19 -0.39
CA LEU A 125 11.43 23.89 0.14
C LEU A 125 10.91 23.72 1.57
N SER A 126 9.96 22.81 1.77
CA SER A 126 9.42 22.49 3.09
C SER A 126 10.30 21.48 3.83
N SER A 127 10.72 20.42 3.14
CA SER A 127 11.64 19.41 3.66
C SER A 127 12.41 18.75 2.53
N ALA A 128 13.63 18.29 2.82
CA ALA A 128 14.43 17.51 1.90
C ALA A 128 14.70 16.13 2.51
N ILE A 129 14.60 15.08 1.70
CA ILE A 129 14.83 13.70 2.12
C ILE A 129 16.00 13.17 1.32
N SER A 130 17.11 12.91 1.99
CA SER A 130 18.32 12.39 1.34
C SER A 130 18.46 10.90 1.59
N THR A 131 18.61 10.14 0.51
CA THR A 131 19.08 8.75 0.58
C THR A 131 20.61 8.67 0.52
N ALA A 132 21.29 9.79 0.25
CA ALA A 132 22.73 9.87 0.43
C ALA A 132 23.07 10.03 1.92
N PHE A 133 24.21 9.49 2.33
CA PHE A 133 24.67 9.52 3.73
C PHE A 133 26.04 10.16 3.90
N ASP A 134 26.72 10.55 2.82
CA ASP A 134 28.02 11.22 2.81
C ASP A 134 27.96 12.72 3.12
N ALA A 135 26.76 13.28 3.16
CA ALA A 135 26.45 14.66 3.54
C ALA A 135 27.13 15.71 2.65
N ALA A 136 27.17 15.45 1.34
CA ALA A 136 27.60 16.45 0.35
C ALA A 136 26.74 17.73 0.39
N ASP A 137 25.52 17.66 0.93
CA ASP A 137 24.61 18.79 1.11
C ASP A 137 25.08 19.82 2.16
N ASP A 138 26.09 19.49 2.98
CA ASP A 138 26.59 20.39 4.02
C ASP A 138 27.29 21.64 3.49
N SER A 139 27.85 21.58 2.28
CA SER A 139 28.49 22.74 1.66
C SER A 139 27.47 23.76 1.14
N ALA A 140 26.20 23.37 1.01
CA ALA A 140 25.19 24.12 0.27
C ALA A 140 24.60 25.29 1.07
N SER A 141 23.94 25.01 2.20
CA SER A 141 23.53 26.04 3.17
C SER A 141 23.17 25.43 4.54
N PRO A 142 23.38 26.17 5.65
CA PRO A 142 23.00 25.69 6.98
C PRO A 142 21.49 25.52 7.15
N ASP A 143 20.68 26.25 6.38
CA ASP A 143 19.22 26.17 6.41
C ASP A 143 18.72 24.92 5.67
N LEU A 144 19.33 24.58 4.53
CA LEU A 144 19.05 23.33 3.83
C LEU A 144 19.37 22.13 4.72
N ARG A 145 20.53 22.16 5.40
CA ARG A 145 20.94 21.11 6.36
C ARG A 145 19.89 20.87 7.45
N GLN A 146 19.24 21.92 7.95
CA GLN A 146 18.19 21.78 8.98
C GLN A 146 16.90 21.16 8.46
N LYS A 147 16.64 21.28 7.16
CA LYS A 147 15.47 20.70 6.48
C LYS A 147 15.73 19.32 5.88
N THR A 148 16.99 18.89 5.79
CA THR A 148 17.37 17.58 5.27
C THR A 148 17.23 16.49 6.33
N VAL A 149 16.41 15.48 6.03
CA VAL A 149 16.32 14.21 6.76
C VAL A 149 17.14 13.14 6.03
N MET A 150 18.12 12.55 6.72
CA MET A 150 19.05 11.56 6.16
C MET A 150 18.54 10.14 6.40
N VAL A 151 18.00 9.50 5.36
CA VAL A 151 17.25 8.23 5.48
C VAL A 151 18.09 7.09 6.06
N PHE A 152 19.36 6.99 5.66
CA PHE A 152 20.26 5.91 6.07
C PHE A 152 21.28 6.35 7.15
N GLY A 153 21.04 7.50 7.78
CA GLY A 153 21.93 8.07 8.79
C GLY A 153 23.00 9.00 8.22
N ASP A 154 23.96 9.38 9.06
CA ASP A 154 24.91 10.47 8.78
C ASP A 154 26.36 9.97 8.92
N ASN A 155 27.05 9.86 7.80
CA ASN A 155 28.44 9.39 7.78
C ASN A 155 29.42 10.38 8.41
N ARG A 156 29.06 11.67 8.58
CA ARG A 156 29.87 12.67 9.30
C ARG A 156 29.99 12.37 10.78
N ARG A 157 29.17 11.47 11.31
CA ARG A 157 29.16 11.08 12.71
C ARG A 157 29.67 9.66 12.86
N LEU A 158 30.43 9.42 13.93
CA LEU A 158 30.83 8.08 14.34
C LEU A 158 30.12 7.70 15.62
N LYS A 159 29.61 6.48 15.72
CA LYS A 159 29.06 5.95 16.97
C LYS A 159 29.70 4.61 17.30
N CYS A 160 29.48 4.11 18.51
CA CYS A 160 29.72 2.69 18.82
C CYS A 160 28.37 1.99 19.01
N CYS A 161 28.39 0.66 19.15
CA CYS A 161 27.17 -0.13 19.32
C CYS A 161 26.60 -0.08 20.75
N GLY A 162 27.08 0.86 21.58
CA GLY A 162 26.50 1.10 22.89
C GLY A 162 25.10 1.71 22.74
N PRO A 163 24.06 1.19 23.43
CA PRO A 163 22.65 1.57 23.22
C PRO A 163 22.31 3.03 23.56
N ARG A 164 23.26 3.78 24.14
CA ARG A 164 23.13 5.20 24.47
C ARG A 164 24.38 5.97 24.03
N CYS A 165 25.06 5.51 22.99
CA CYS A 165 26.18 6.25 22.44
C CYS A 165 25.63 7.52 21.77
N PRO A 166 25.99 8.73 22.24
CA PRO A 166 25.55 9.97 21.60
C PRO A 166 26.22 10.20 20.23
N GLY A 167 27.16 9.33 19.86
CA GLY A 167 28.06 9.53 18.74
C GLY A 167 29.14 10.59 19.03
N LEU A 168 30.04 10.74 18.08
CA LEU A 168 30.96 11.84 17.96
C LEU A 168 30.33 12.89 17.04
N ASP A 169 30.62 14.15 17.33
CA ASP A 169 30.29 15.24 16.41
C ASP A 169 31.19 15.19 15.16
N GLU A 170 30.86 16.05 14.20
CA GLU A 170 31.53 16.13 12.92
C GLU A 170 33.00 16.58 13.05
N ALA A 171 33.28 17.53 13.95
CA ALA A 171 34.64 18.03 14.18
C ALA A 171 35.55 16.93 14.76
N ALA A 172 35.03 16.12 15.70
CA ALA A 172 35.74 14.98 16.27
C ALA A 172 35.90 13.84 15.27
N THR A 173 34.89 13.59 14.43
CA THR A 173 34.96 12.60 13.36
C THR A 173 36.01 12.99 12.32
N SER A 174 36.02 14.26 11.89
CA SER A 174 36.97 14.80 10.91
C SER A 174 38.42 14.63 11.35
N ARG A 175 38.72 14.81 12.65
CA ARG A 175 40.06 14.56 13.21
C ARG A 175 40.52 13.10 13.10
N LEU A 176 39.59 12.17 12.96
CA LEU A 176 39.87 10.74 12.84
C LEU A 176 39.94 10.27 11.38
N ASP A 177 39.58 11.09 10.39
CA ASP A 177 39.50 10.65 9.00
C ASP A 177 40.87 10.32 8.40
N LEU A 178 41.90 11.11 8.70
CA LEU A 178 43.29 10.77 8.34
C LEU A 178 43.77 9.50 9.05
N VAL A 179 43.24 9.21 10.24
CA VAL A 179 43.60 8.01 10.98
C VAL A 179 42.92 6.78 10.39
N PHE A 180 41.66 6.90 9.97
CA PHE A 180 40.89 5.81 9.37
C PHE A 180 41.30 5.52 7.92
N SER A 181 41.57 6.55 7.11
CA SER A 181 42.06 6.40 5.73
C SER A 181 43.45 5.74 5.67
N ASN A 182 44.32 6.03 6.65
CA ASN A 182 45.64 5.41 6.78
C ASN A 182 45.63 4.08 7.56
N LEU A 183 44.46 3.47 7.81
CA LEU A 183 44.43 2.15 8.42
C LEU A 183 45.05 1.13 7.45
N ASP A 184 46.12 0.50 7.90
CA ASP A 184 46.62 -0.71 7.28
C ASP A 184 45.62 -1.84 7.57
N ASP A 185 44.94 -2.28 6.51
CA ASP A 185 43.94 -3.35 6.51
C ASP A 185 44.51 -4.66 7.10
N VAL A 186 45.84 -4.81 7.20
CA VAL A 186 46.52 -5.97 7.80
C VAL A 186 46.51 -5.94 9.33
N THR A 187 46.36 -4.78 9.95
CA THR A 187 46.52 -4.65 11.42
C THR A 187 45.22 -4.85 12.20
N GLY A 188 44.05 -4.74 11.57
CA GLY A 188 42.73 -4.89 12.21
C GLY A 188 42.50 -3.95 13.41
N LYS A 189 43.27 -2.86 13.51
CA LYS A 189 43.25 -1.95 14.67
C LYS A 189 41.95 -1.15 14.71
N ARG A 190 41.14 -1.39 15.74
CA ARG A 190 39.89 -0.68 15.99
C ARG A 190 40.11 0.54 16.88
N ARG A 191 39.46 1.67 16.53
CA ARG A 191 39.40 2.85 17.39
C ARG A 191 38.25 2.72 18.37
N LYS A 192 38.50 2.98 19.66
CA LYS A 192 37.47 2.92 20.70
C LYS A 192 36.75 4.25 20.82
N CYS A 193 35.47 4.19 21.15
CA CYS A 193 34.67 5.37 21.41
C CYS A 193 35.18 6.09 22.67
N PRO A 194 35.68 7.33 22.56
CA PRO A 194 36.24 8.05 23.70
C PRO A 194 35.20 8.38 24.76
N VAL A 195 33.90 8.38 24.42
CA VAL A 195 32.80 8.68 25.35
C VAL A 195 32.36 7.43 26.12
N CYS A 196 32.19 6.31 25.42
CA CYS A 196 31.59 5.09 26.01
C CYS A 196 32.64 4.13 26.59
N TYR A 197 33.84 4.07 26.01
CA TYR A 197 34.88 3.12 26.44
C TYR A 197 35.42 3.37 27.85
N PRO A 198 35.65 4.62 28.31
CA PRO A 198 36.05 4.86 29.69
C PRO A 198 35.02 4.40 30.73
N LYS A 199 33.72 4.41 30.37
CA LYS A 199 32.64 3.91 31.23
C LYS A 199 32.68 2.39 31.36
N PHE A 200 33.18 1.68 30.35
CA PHE A 200 33.37 0.24 30.37
C PHE A 200 34.53 -0.20 31.28
N ILE A 201 35.63 0.57 31.33
CA ILE A 201 36.82 0.21 32.13
C ILE A 201 36.60 0.42 33.65
N LYS A 202 35.80 1.41 34.05
CA LYS A 202 35.80 1.95 35.42
C LYS A 202 35.08 1.11 36.51
N ASP A 203 34.28 0.10 36.17
CA ASP A 203 33.52 -0.66 37.17
C ASP A 203 33.94 -2.15 37.22
N SER A 204 34.86 -2.50 38.12
CA SER A 204 35.15 -3.92 38.45
C SER A 204 34.04 -4.60 39.26
N LYS A 205 33.11 -3.80 39.83
CA LYS A 205 32.00 -4.27 40.69
C LYS A 205 30.63 -4.30 40.01
N LYS A 206 30.47 -3.76 38.79
CA LYS A 206 29.22 -3.86 38.03
C LYS A 206 29.39 -4.85 36.88
N LYS A 207 28.35 -5.65 36.61
CA LYS A 207 28.32 -6.54 35.44
C LYS A 207 28.62 -5.70 34.19
N ARG A 208 29.74 -6.01 33.51
CA ARG A 208 30.09 -5.39 32.23
C ARG A 208 28.96 -5.66 31.23
N HIS A 209 28.43 -4.63 30.59
CA HIS A 209 27.46 -4.78 29.51
C HIS A 209 28.19 -4.69 28.18
N GLY A 210 28.20 -5.77 27.41
CA GLY A 210 28.95 -5.86 26.16
C GLY A 210 30.45 -6.15 26.35
N ASN A 211 31.18 -6.21 25.24
CA ASN A 211 32.61 -6.44 25.21
C ASN A 211 33.35 -5.26 24.61
N GLU A 212 34.67 -5.35 24.55
CA GLU A 212 35.52 -4.29 24.00
C GLU A 212 35.17 -3.92 22.55
N HIS A 213 34.55 -4.83 21.79
CA HIS A 213 34.18 -4.66 20.40
C HIS A 213 32.93 -3.81 20.24
N THR A 214 31.97 -3.96 21.15
CA THR A 214 30.76 -3.11 21.25
C THR A 214 31.11 -1.62 21.30
N TYR A 215 32.25 -1.27 21.87
CA TYR A 215 32.72 0.12 22.02
C TYR A 215 33.64 0.61 20.91
N SER A 216 33.80 -0.15 19.83
CA SER A 216 34.56 0.31 18.65
C SER A 216 33.75 1.34 17.86
N LEU A 217 34.42 2.37 17.36
CA LEU A 217 33.82 3.38 16.50
C LEU A 217 33.50 2.79 15.13
N ARG A 218 32.36 3.21 14.60
CA ARG A 218 31.84 2.91 13.27
C ARG A 218 31.09 4.12 12.72
N PRO A 219 30.88 4.22 11.41
CA PRO A 219 29.98 5.20 10.80
C PRO A 219 28.59 5.15 11.44
N ALA A 220 27.94 6.29 11.63
CA ALA A 220 26.55 6.38 12.06
C ALA A 220 25.57 6.20 10.88
N VAL A 221 25.89 5.27 9.99
CA VAL A 221 25.10 4.86 8.82
C VAL A 221 24.51 3.49 9.09
N ASP A 222 23.23 3.34 8.81
CA ASP A 222 22.47 2.10 8.94
C ASP A 222 21.36 2.06 7.89
N LEU A 223 21.36 1.04 7.03
CA LEU A 223 20.39 0.94 5.93
C LEU A 223 18.98 0.64 6.43
N ASP A 224 18.89 0.08 7.63
CA ASP A 224 17.63 -0.19 8.30
C ASP A 224 17.25 0.98 9.22
N LEU A 225 18.02 2.08 9.25
CA LEU A 225 17.55 3.32 9.87
C LEU A 225 16.30 3.86 9.17
N ALA A 226 16.08 3.47 7.92
CA ALA A 226 14.81 3.65 7.23
C ALA A 226 13.65 3.08 8.07
N ASP A 227 13.81 1.95 8.78
CA ASP A 227 12.79 1.44 9.71
C ASP A 227 12.53 2.41 10.85
N SER A 228 13.58 3.03 11.39
CA SER A 228 13.44 3.97 12.51
C SER A 228 12.83 5.29 12.09
N ILE A 229 13.07 5.73 10.85
CA ILE A 229 12.41 6.91 10.29
C ILE A 229 10.96 6.54 10.02
N VAL A 230 10.70 5.41 9.37
CA VAL A 230 9.35 4.91 9.09
C VAL A 230 8.55 4.63 10.38
N ALA A 231 9.19 4.24 11.49
CA ALA A 231 8.50 3.97 12.75
C ALA A 231 8.61 5.09 13.80
N GLY A 232 9.36 6.16 13.51
CA GLY A 232 9.79 7.16 14.50
C GLY A 232 9.19 8.54 14.33
N GLU A 233 9.67 9.47 15.15
CA GLU A 233 9.24 10.88 15.17
C GLU A 233 9.51 11.56 13.82
N ASP A 234 10.61 11.22 13.15
CA ASP A 234 10.97 11.78 11.84
C ASP A 234 9.90 11.52 10.76
N ARG A 235 9.24 10.34 10.72
CA ARG A 235 8.11 10.14 9.78
C ARG A 235 6.94 11.04 10.15
N ALA A 236 6.62 11.21 11.43
CA ALA A 236 5.52 12.09 11.81
C ALA A 236 5.77 13.53 11.35
N ASP A 237 7.01 14.02 11.48
CA ASP A 237 7.42 15.35 11.02
C ASP A 237 7.36 15.46 9.49
N LEU A 238 7.82 14.43 8.76
CA LEU A 238 7.74 14.39 7.30
C LEU A 238 6.28 14.35 6.81
N LEU A 239 5.41 13.56 7.43
CA LEU A 239 4.00 13.49 7.09
C LEU A 239 3.27 14.79 7.43
N GLU A 240 3.66 15.48 8.50
CA GLU A 240 3.13 16.80 8.83
C GLU A 240 3.56 17.84 7.79
N ALA A 241 4.85 17.83 7.39
CA ALA A 241 5.34 18.68 6.32
C ALA A 241 4.59 18.44 5.00
N ALA A 242 4.34 17.18 4.65
CA ALA A 242 3.64 16.78 3.42
C ALA A 242 2.23 17.38 3.30
N LYS A 243 1.51 17.56 4.42
CA LYS A 243 0.16 18.17 4.43
C LYS A 243 0.14 19.61 3.90
N SER A 244 1.26 20.31 3.99
CA SER A 244 1.40 21.70 3.54
C SER A 244 2.05 21.82 2.15
N CYS A 245 2.39 20.70 1.54
CA CYS A 245 3.11 20.66 0.27
C CYS A 245 2.15 20.43 -0.89
N GLN A 246 2.54 20.95 -2.06
CA GLN A 246 1.84 20.76 -3.32
C GLN A 246 2.55 19.74 -4.21
N LEU A 247 3.83 19.47 -3.96
CA LEU A 247 4.66 18.59 -4.78
C LEU A 247 5.62 17.76 -3.92
N LEU A 248 5.72 16.47 -4.21
CA LEU A 248 6.89 15.66 -3.90
C LEU A 248 7.70 15.45 -5.17
N LEU A 249 8.90 16.02 -5.22
CA LEU A 249 9.84 15.89 -6.33
C LEU A 249 10.90 14.85 -5.97
N ILE A 250 10.91 13.72 -6.67
CA ILE A 250 11.86 12.64 -6.44
C ILE A 250 12.94 12.69 -7.54
N VAL A 251 14.19 12.98 -7.21
CA VAL A 251 15.27 13.21 -8.19
C VAL A 251 16.47 12.32 -7.92
N GLY A 252 16.80 11.43 -8.86
CA GLY A 252 18.03 10.61 -8.76
C GLY A 252 18.04 9.59 -7.61
N ALA A 253 16.91 9.39 -6.94
CA ALA A 253 16.75 8.36 -5.91
C ALA A 253 16.20 7.07 -6.52
N THR A 254 16.79 5.93 -6.13
CA THR A 254 16.26 4.62 -6.51
C THR A 254 15.23 4.16 -5.48
N LEU A 255 14.01 3.88 -5.91
CA LEU A 255 12.94 3.37 -5.03
C LEU A 255 13.02 1.85 -4.86
N LYS A 256 14.24 1.29 -4.75
CA LYS A 256 14.45 -0.16 -4.59
C LYS A 256 14.07 -0.63 -3.18
N SER A 257 14.36 0.20 -2.16
CA SER A 257 14.06 -0.10 -0.76
C SER A 257 12.54 -0.17 -0.54
N PRO A 258 11.99 -1.28 -0.01
CA PRO A 258 10.57 -1.37 0.34
C PRO A 258 10.12 -0.27 1.32
N LEU A 259 10.96 0.08 2.29
CA LEU A 259 10.66 1.09 3.31
C LEU A 259 10.60 2.49 2.72
N LEU A 260 11.51 2.80 1.79
CA LEU A 260 11.48 4.07 1.06
C LEU A 260 10.22 4.16 0.19
N ARG A 261 9.78 3.02 -0.38
CA ARG A 261 8.53 2.95 -1.15
C ARG A 261 7.31 3.17 -0.26
N GLU A 262 7.26 2.58 0.92
CA GLU A 262 6.21 2.81 1.91
C GLU A 262 6.16 4.29 2.30
N LEU A 263 7.31 4.89 2.62
CA LEU A 263 7.40 6.31 2.94
C LEU A 263 6.89 7.19 1.78
N VAL A 264 7.31 6.91 0.54
CA VAL A 264 6.82 7.65 -0.64
C VAL A 264 5.31 7.48 -0.83
N GLN A 265 4.77 6.29 -0.59
CA GLN A 265 3.32 6.04 -0.65
C GLN A 265 2.57 6.85 0.42
N ASP A 266 3.06 6.90 1.65
CA ASP A 266 2.40 7.70 2.69
C ASP A 266 2.45 9.19 2.32
N LEU A 267 3.62 9.68 1.91
CA LEU A 267 3.79 11.08 1.50
C LEU A 267 2.87 11.42 0.33
N SER A 268 2.75 10.54 -0.66
CA SER A 268 1.84 10.72 -1.79
C SER A 268 0.39 10.78 -1.33
N ASP A 269 -0.02 9.90 -0.42
CA ASP A 269 -1.40 9.87 0.08
C ASP A 269 -1.79 11.19 0.77
N TYR A 270 -0.86 11.80 1.52
CA TYR A 270 -1.08 13.12 2.13
C TYR A 270 -1.06 14.27 1.12
N LEU A 271 -0.20 14.20 0.10
CA LEU A 271 -0.15 15.19 -0.98
C LEU A 271 -1.42 15.16 -1.83
N HIS A 272 -1.87 13.97 -2.25
CA HIS A 272 -3.07 13.78 -3.06
C HIS A 272 -4.34 14.23 -2.33
N GLN A 273 -4.41 14.06 -1.01
CA GLN A 273 -5.49 14.62 -0.18
C GLN A 273 -5.57 16.16 -0.24
N ASN A 274 -4.47 16.81 -0.56
CA ASN A 274 -4.36 18.27 -0.69
C ASN A 274 -4.18 18.71 -2.15
N TYR A 275 -4.60 17.89 -3.11
CA TYR A 275 -4.52 18.17 -4.54
C TYR A 275 -3.10 18.38 -5.08
N GLY A 276 -2.10 17.86 -4.37
CA GLY A 276 -0.70 17.88 -4.80
C GLY A 276 -0.36 16.77 -5.79
N ALA A 277 0.88 16.75 -6.25
CA ALA A 277 1.40 15.74 -7.17
C ALA A 277 2.73 15.12 -6.70
N VAL A 278 3.08 13.99 -7.30
CA VAL A 278 4.36 13.30 -7.15
C VAL A 278 5.03 13.16 -8.51
N VAL A 279 6.21 13.75 -8.65
CA VAL A 279 7.02 13.70 -9.88
C VAL A 279 8.29 12.91 -9.63
N TYR A 280 8.50 11.85 -10.39
CA TYR A 280 9.71 11.03 -10.39
C TYR A 280 10.61 11.39 -11.57
N ILE A 281 11.84 11.83 -11.29
CA ILE A 281 12.86 12.18 -12.27
C ILE A 281 14.00 11.18 -12.15
N HIS A 282 14.07 10.27 -13.12
CA HIS A 282 15.11 9.26 -13.18
C HIS A 282 15.23 8.68 -14.61
N PRO A 283 16.44 8.38 -15.10
CA PRO A 283 16.61 7.85 -16.46
C PRO A 283 16.14 6.39 -16.59
N GLU A 284 16.27 5.60 -15.52
CA GLU A 284 15.78 4.22 -15.49
C GLU A 284 14.28 4.16 -15.19
N GLU A 285 13.61 3.20 -15.81
CA GLU A 285 12.19 2.90 -15.59
C GLU A 285 11.95 2.36 -14.17
N LEU A 286 10.87 2.82 -13.53
CA LEU A 286 10.42 2.23 -12.27
C LEU A 286 10.04 0.78 -12.53
N LYS A 287 10.69 -0.16 -11.84
CA LYS A 287 10.35 -1.58 -11.90
C LYS A 287 9.36 -1.93 -10.80
N GLY A 288 8.20 -2.44 -11.18
CA GLY A 288 7.21 -3.03 -10.25
C GLY A 288 5.86 -2.31 -10.27
N ARG A 289 4.77 -3.09 -10.32
CA ARG A 289 3.40 -2.60 -10.53
C ARG A 289 2.85 -1.69 -9.42
N ASN A 290 3.36 -1.80 -8.19
CA ASN A 290 2.78 -1.11 -7.04
C ASN A 290 3.20 0.36 -6.90
N LEU A 291 4.31 0.77 -7.53
CA LEU A 291 4.83 2.15 -7.42
C LEU A 291 4.11 3.16 -8.30
N TYR A 292 3.39 2.65 -9.29
CA TYR A 292 2.65 3.45 -10.24
C TYR A 292 1.42 4.12 -9.65
N ASN A 293 0.95 3.64 -8.49
CA ASN A 293 -0.22 4.20 -7.81
C ASN A 293 0.10 5.47 -7.02
N CYS A 294 1.37 5.74 -6.69
CA CYS A 294 1.79 6.92 -5.91
C CYS A 294 2.58 7.95 -6.72
N ILE A 295 2.90 7.66 -7.99
CA ILE A 295 3.70 8.54 -8.85
C ILE A 295 2.84 9.00 -10.02
N ASP A 296 2.52 10.29 -10.05
CA ASP A 296 1.66 10.88 -11.08
C ASP A 296 2.42 11.04 -12.40
N PHE A 297 3.69 11.44 -12.33
CA PHE A 297 4.53 11.71 -13.49
C PHE A 297 5.92 11.07 -13.34
N HIS A 298 6.36 10.34 -14.37
CA HIS A 298 7.75 9.90 -14.50
C HIS A 298 8.42 10.63 -15.66
N LEU A 299 9.37 11.51 -15.37
CA LEU A 299 10.24 12.15 -16.35
C LEU A 299 11.51 11.31 -16.55
N GLY A 300 11.66 10.72 -17.73
CA GLY A 300 12.80 9.88 -18.10
C GLY A 300 14.03 10.72 -18.46
N LEU A 301 14.64 11.39 -17.48
CA LEU A 301 15.76 12.31 -17.66
C LEU A 301 16.95 11.95 -16.77
N HIS A 302 18.14 12.32 -17.21
CA HIS A 302 19.30 12.42 -16.32
C HIS A 302 19.14 13.59 -15.35
N VAL A 303 19.72 13.45 -14.15
CA VAL A 303 19.57 14.44 -13.06
C VAL A 303 20.08 15.80 -13.49
N GLU A 304 21.23 15.86 -14.17
CA GLU A 304 21.87 17.11 -14.60
C GLU A 304 21.03 17.85 -15.63
N GLU A 305 20.42 17.13 -16.57
CA GLU A 305 19.51 17.70 -17.57
C GLU A 305 18.25 18.24 -16.91
N ALA A 306 17.66 17.48 -15.98
CA ALA A 306 16.49 17.91 -15.24
C ALA A 306 16.76 19.17 -14.39
N VAL A 307 17.89 19.20 -13.69
CA VAL A 307 18.32 20.37 -12.91
C VAL A 307 18.41 21.60 -13.79
N LYS A 308 19.12 21.49 -14.92
CA LYS A 308 19.26 22.60 -15.87
C LYS A 308 17.90 23.13 -16.35
N LEU A 309 16.99 22.24 -16.74
CA LEU A 309 15.66 22.63 -17.22
C LEU A 309 14.81 23.30 -16.13
N ILE A 310 14.90 22.82 -14.89
CA ILE A 310 14.20 23.43 -13.75
C ILE A 310 14.81 24.81 -13.43
N GLU A 311 16.13 24.96 -13.46
CA GLU A 311 16.79 26.26 -13.25
C GLU A 311 16.38 27.29 -14.31
N GLU A 312 16.41 26.91 -15.59
CA GLU A 312 15.97 27.76 -16.70
C GLU A 312 14.50 28.21 -16.51
N GLY A 313 13.63 27.29 -16.07
CA GLY A 313 12.22 27.60 -15.79
C GLY A 313 12.02 28.50 -14.55
N LEU A 314 12.84 28.35 -13.51
CA LEU A 314 12.83 29.23 -12.34
C LEU A 314 13.30 30.65 -12.68
N GLU A 315 14.33 30.78 -13.53
CA GLU A 315 14.83 32.09 -13.99
C GLU A 315 13.81 32.83 -14.85
N GLN A 316 13.15 32.11 -15.76
CA GLN A 316 12.08 32.67 -16.58
C GLN A 316 10.91 33.18 -15.71
N SER A 317 10.51 32.38 -14.72
CA SER A 317 9.41 32.73 -13.80
C SER A 317 9.73 33.95 -12.92
N GLY A 318 11.01 34.18 -12.59
CA GLY A 318 11.45 35.35 -11.81
C GLY A 318 11.56 36.63 -12.64
N SER A 319 11.76 36.52 -13.96
CA SER A 319 11.97 37.66 -14.86
C SER A 319 10.67 38.35 -15.29
N THR A 320 9.54 37.65 -15.27
CA THR A 320 8.21 38.17 -15.65
C THR A 320 7.55 39.05 -14.58
N GLY A 321 8.35 39.77 -13.77
CA GLY A 321 7.91 40.63 -12.67
C GLY A 321 7.08 41.87 -13.05
N GLU A 322 6.52 41.93 -14.26
CA GLU A 322 5.49 42.92 -14.59
C GLU A 322 4.13 42.37 -14.18
N VAL A 323 3.55 43.03 -13.18
CA VAL A 323 2.24 42.83 -12.56
C VAL A 323 1.13 42.98 -13.60
N GLY A 324 1.00 42.03 -14.51
CA GLY A 324 -0.27 41.70 -15.11
C GLY A 324 -1.08 40.99 -14.03
N GLU A 325 -2.27 41.48 -13.73
CA GLU A 325 -3.27 40.73 -12.95
C GLU A 325 -3.58 39.44 -13.72
N GLU A 326 -2.73 38.41 -13.59
CA GLU A 326 -3.09 37.08 -14.03
C GLU A 326 -4.37 36.72 -13.26
N PRO A 327 -5.38 36.17 -13.96
CA PRO A 327 -6.61 35.75 -13.32
C PRO A 327 -6.23 34.85 -12.15
N VAL A 328 -6.80 35.14 -10.97
CA VAL A 328 -6.67 34.35 -9.74
C VAL A 328 -7.25 32.97 -10.02
N HIS A 329 -6.50 32.14 -10.74
CA HIS A 329 -6.71 30.73 -10.79
C HIS A 329 -6.36 30.22 -9.40
N ASP A 330 -7.31 29.49 -8.81
CA ASP A 330 -7.16 28.93 -7.48
C ASP A 330 -5.86 28.11 -7.47
N GLU A 331 -4.87 28.54 -6.70
CA GLU A 331 -3.52 27.95 -6.73
C GLU A 331 -3.52 26.48 -6.26
N HIS A 332 -4.65 26.05 -5.68
CA HIS A 332 -4.96 24.67 -5.32
C HIS A 332 -5.24 23.77 -6.53
N ASP A 333 -5.53 24.32 -7.71
CA ASP A 333 -5.92 23.53 -8.89
C ASP A 333 -4.78 23.25 -9.88
N LEU A 334 -3.57 23.82 -9.68
CA LEU A 334 -2.44 23.68 -10.62
C LEU A 334 -2.19 22.22 -11.01
N TRP A 335 -2.04 21.35 -10.00
CA TRP A 335 -1.73 19.94 -10.21
C TRP A 335 -2.98 19.12 -10.55
N THR A 336 -4.15 19.50 -10.04
CA THR A 336 -5.44 18.87 -10.39
C THR A 336 -5.71 18.97 -11.89
N ASP A 337 -5.57 20.16 -12.46
CA ASP A 337 -5.78 20.40 -13.90
C ASP A 337 -4.76 19.64 -14.73
N MET A 338 -3.51 19.60 -14.27
CA MET A 338 -2.48 18.83 -14.95
C MET A 338 -2.83 17.35 -14.90
N ILE A 339 -3.05 16.74 -13.73
CA ILE A 339 -3.38 15.32 -13.57
C ILE A 339 -4.65 14.95 -14.37
N GLY A 340 -5.69 15.79 -14.34
CA GLY A 340 -6.96 15.57 -15.02
C GLY A 340 -6.94 15.75 -16.54
N ASN A 341 -5.97 16.50 -17.09
CA ASN A 341 -5.75 16.61 -18.53
C ASN A 341 -5.13 15.31 -19.06
N GLU A 342 -5.96 14.29 -19.28
CA GLU A 342 -5.58 13.02 -19.88
C GLU A 342 -4.94 13.25 -21.26
N VAL A 343 -3.69 12.79 -21.42
CA VAL A 343 -3.17 12.48 -22.75
C VAL A 343 -4.11 11.41 -23.32
N ALA A 344 -4.76 11.70 -24.45
CA ALA A 344 -5.56 10.71 -25.16
C ALA A 344 -4.74 9.41 -25.21
N VAL A 345 -5.30 8.32 -24.70
CA VAL A 345 -4.65 7.01 -24.68
C VAL A 345 -4.44 6.61 -26.13
N GLU A 346 -3.32 7.03 -26.73
CA GLU A 346 -2.86 6.44 -27.97
C GLU A 346 -2.79 4.94 -27.69
N GLN A 347 -3.51 4.17 -28.51
CA GLN A 347 -3.44 2.72 -28.48
C GLN A 347 -1.99 2.34 -28.84
N ARG A 348 -1.09 2.36 -27.87
CA ARG A 348 0.20 1.70 -28.00
C ARG A 348 -0.12 0.23 -28.23
N GLY A 349 0.26 -0.26 -29.42
CA GLY A 349 0.38 -1.69 -29.64
C GLY A 349 1.22 -2.26 -28.51
N GLU A 350 0.77 -3.37 -27.93
CA GLU A 350 1.37 -4.10 -26.81
C GLU A 350 2.85 -3.72 -26.63
N GLU A 351 3.11 -2.80 -25.71
CA GLU A 351 4.47 -2.39 -25.44
C GLU A 351 5.18 -3.63 -24.91
N ILE A 352 6.18 -4.10 -25.66
CA ILE A 352 6.97 -5.28 -25.33
C ILE A 352 7.56 -5.01 -23.95
N LEU A 353 6.95 -5.60 -22.92
CA LEU A 353 7.46 -5.64 -21.55
C LEU A 353 8.97 -5.86 -21.65
N GLY A 354 9.76 -4.94 -21.07
CA GLY A 354 11.20 -4.85 -21.31
C GLY A 354 11.88 -6.21 -21.40
N THR A 355 12.82 -6.36 -22.34
CA THR A 355 13.42 -7.65 -22.76
C THR A 355 14.14 -8.44 -21.67
N GLY A 356 14.15 -7.93 -20.44
CA GLY A 356 14.66 -8.61 -19.26
C GLY A 356 13.69 -9.66 -18.71
N PRO A 357 14.20 -10.61 -17.94
CA PRO A 357 13.40 -11.59 -17.24
C PRO A 357 12.49 -10.93 -16.21
N ILE A 358 11.20 -11.27 -16.24
CA ILE A 358 10.20 -10.81 -15.25
C ILE A 358 9.48 -11.99 -14.60
N CYS A 359 9.00 -11.77 -13.39
CA CYS A 359 8.10 -12.69 -12.70
C CYS A 359 6.77 -12.78 -13.47
N MET A 360 6.39 -14.00 -13.86
CA MET A 360 5.14 -14.25 -14.56
C MET A 360 3.88 -13.90 -13.78
N LEU A 361 3.97 -13.74 -12.44
CA LEU A 361 2.80 -13.53 -11.59
C LEU A 361 2.59 -12.06 -11.23
N CYS A 362 3.64 -11.32 -10.88
CA CYS A 362 3.54 -9.90 -10.48
C CYS A 362 4.30 -8.93 -11.39
N GLY A 363 5.03 -9.41 -12.39
CA GLY A 363 5.87 -8.58 -13.24
C GLY A 363 7.15 -8.05 -12.56
N CYS A 364 7.52 -8.56 -11.37
CA CYS A 364 8.77 -8.22 -10.71
C CYS A 364 9.96 -8.51 -11.64
N GLY A 365 10.76 -7.50 -11.98
CA GLY A 365 11.90 -7.59 -12.90
C GLY A 365 13.27 -7.57 -12.20
N ILE A 366 13.33 -8.02 -10.95
CA ILE A 366 14.59 -8.11 -10.19
C ILE A 366 15.15 -9.51 -10.38
N GLU A 367 16.10 -9.66 -11.31
CA GLU A 367 16.57 -10.97 -11.78
C GLU A 367 17.09 -11.89 -10.68
N GLU A 368 17.74 -11.34 -9.65
CA GLU A 368 18.26 -12.07 -8.48
C GLU A 368 17.16 -12.80 -7.69
N TYR A 369 15.94 -12.28 -7.73
CA TYR A 369 14.78 -12.86 -7.03
C TYR A 369 13.91 -13.72 -7.94
N LEU A 370 14.37 -14.05 -9.16
CA LEU A 370 13.60 -14.85 -10.10
C LEU A 370 14.04 -16.32 -10.13
N ALA A 371 13.11 -17.22 -9.84
CA ALA A 371 13.27 -18.65 -9.99
C ALA A 371 12.75 -19.09 -11.35
N GLY A 372 13.60 -19.72 -12.17
CA GLY A 372 13.21 -20.31 -13.44
C GLY A 372 12.55 -21.67 -13.22
N CYS A 373 11.34 -21.87 -13.76
CA CYS A 373 10.69 -23.18 -13.74
C CYS A 373 11.45 -24.15 -14.64
N HIS A 374 11.93 -25.26 -14.08
CA HIS A 374 12.64 -26.32 -14.81
C HIS A 374 11.81 -26.93 -15.95
N GLY A 375 10.47 -26.91 -15.85
CA GLY A 375 9.58 -27.48 -16.85
C GLY A 375 9.28 -26.55 -18.04
N CYS A 376 9.04 -25.25 -17.79
CA CYS A 376 8.60 -24.32 -18.84
C CYS A 376 9.52 -23.11 -19.05
N GLY A 377 10.62 -22.99 -18.30
CA GLY A 377 11.55 -21.86 -18.37
C GLY A 377 11.02 -20.53 -17.79
N MET A 378 9.71 -20.45 -17.52
CA MET A 378 9.07 -19.25 -16.98
C MET A 378 9.62 -18.87 -15.61
N ARG A 379 9.80 -17.57 -15.36
CA ARG A 379 10.41 -17.06 -14.14
C ARG A 379 9.37 -16.56 -13.14
N TYR A 380 9.62 -16.77 -11.86
CA TYR A 380 8.72 -16.44 -10.75
C TYR A 380 9.50 -15.75 -9.65
N CYS A 381 9.03 -14.61 -9.14
CA CYS A 381 9.70 -14.00 -8.01
C CYS A 381 9.49 -14.85 -6.75
N TYR A 382 10.59 -15.19 -6.09
CA TYR A 382 10.59 -16.01 -4.88
C TYR A 382 11.27 -15.25 -3.73
N ARG A 383 10.94 -15.64 -2.50
CA ARG A 383 11.68 -15.21 -1.31
C ARG A 383 12.57 -16.33 -0.79
N ARG A 384 13.75 -15.98 -0.30
CA ARG A 384 14.58 -16.88 0.50
C ARG A 384 14.04 -16.88 1.91
N ILE A 385 13.35 -17.94 2.34
CA ILE A 385 12.99 -18.02 3.75
C ILE A 385 14.24 -18.41 4.55
N ASN A 386 14.93 -17.42 5.08
CA ASN A 386 15.86 -17.64 6.19
C ASN A 386 14.99 -17.88 7.43
N TYR A 387 14.54 -19.12 7.64
CA TYR A 387 14.15 -19.50 9.00
C TYR A 387 15.44 -19.64 9.78
N ASP A 388 15.62 -18.73 10.73
CA ASP A 388 16.54 -18.92 11.83
C ASP A 388 16.24 -20.30 12.44
N GLU A 389 17.28 -21.12 12.58
CA GLU A 389 17.24 -22.43 13.25
C GLU A 389 17.07 -22.22 14.76
N SER A 390 16.08 -21.44 15.18
CA SER A 390 15.80 -21.17 16.58
C SER A 390 15.13 -22.39 17.22
N GLU A 391 15.97 -23.14 17.93
CA GLU A 391 15.71 -23.91 19.15
C GLU A 391 14.99 -25.26 19.07
N GLU A 392 14.13 -25.56 18.09
CA GLU A 392 13.43 -26.87 18.10
C GLU A 392 14.20 -28.03 17.44
N ALA A 393 15.20 -27.76 16.59
CA ALA A 393 15.96 -28.81 15.89
C ALA A 393 17.23 -29.29 16.63
N GLN A 394 17.66 -28.62 17.72
CA GLN A 394 18.88 -28.98 18.44
C GLN A 394 18.68 -30.03 19.55
N ALA A 395 17.51 -30.68 19.62
CA ALA A 395 17.29 -31.85 20.47
C ALA A 395 17.53 -33.16 19.70
N GLY A 396 18.77 -33.45 19.30
CA GLY A 396 19.23 -34.84 19.20
C GLY A 396 19.47 -35.46 17.82
N MET A 397 20.03 -34.76 16.82
CA MET A 397 20.68 -35.43 15.68
C MET A 397 22.11 -34.94 15.45
N ASP A 398 22.98 -35.91 15.12
CA ASP A 398 24.44 -35.84 14.97
C ASP A 398 24.93 -34.72 14.04
N PRO A 399 26.05 -34.02 14.36
CA PRO A 399 26.53 -32.88 13.59
C PRO A 399 27.46 -33.32 12.45
N LEU A 400 26.90 -33.58 11.27
CA LEU A 400 27.66 -33.51 10.02
C LEU A 400 27.47 -32.12 9.41
N LEU A 401 28.37 -31.20 9.78
CA LEU A 401 28.48 -29.87 9.19
C LEU A 401 28.91 -29.95 7.71
N PRO A 402 28.22 -29.29 6.76
CA PRO A 402 28.69 -29.17 5.39
C PRO A 402 29.68 -28.00 5.20
N LEU A 403 30.68 -28.23 4.36
CA LEU A 403 31.88 -27.42 4.17
C LEU A 403 31.76 -26.19 3.25
N ASP A 404 30.60 -25.86 2.66
CA ASP A 404 30.49 -24.75 1.69
C ASP A 404 29.11 -24.06 1.70
N ALA A 405 28.63 -23.58 2.85
CA ALA A 405 27.40 -22.79 2.92
C ALA A 405 27.69 -21.28 2.71
N PRO A 406 27.05 -20.58 1.76
CA PRO A 406 26.98 -19.12 1.79
C PRO A 406 26.27 -18.69 3.10
N ASP A 407 26.80 -17.66 3.75
CA ASP A 407 26.45 -17.24 5.12
C ASP A 407 24.92 -17.24 5.35
N PRO A 408 24.38 -18.14 6.19
CA PRO A 408 22.96 -18.22 6.50
C PRO A 408 22.41 -16.96 7.22
N LYS A 409 23.27 -15.98 7.53
CA LYS A 409 22.92 -14.73 8.22
C LYS A 409 22.78 -13.50 7.31
N ALA A 410 22.85 -13.66 5.98
CA ALA A 410 22.55 -12.55 5.07
C ALA A 410 21.04 -12.29 5.06
N ASP A 411 20.58 -11.27 5.80
CA ASP A 411 19.18 -10.82 5.84
C ASP A 411 18.66 -10.49 4.43
N ASP A 412 17.59 -11.17 4.03
CA ASP A 412 16.90 -10.98 2.74
C ASP A 412 16.11 -9.66 2.78
N GLN A 413 16.45 -8.72 1.89
CA GLN A 413 15.88 -7.37 1.82
C GLN A 413 14.44 -7.33 1.26
N TYR A 414 13.90 -8.46 0.79
CA TYR A 414 12.54 -8.54 0.25
C TYR A 414 11.54 -8.94 1.35
N LEU A 415 10.64 -8.00 1.73
CA LEU A 415 9.59 -8.23 2.73
C LEU A 415 8.64 -9.36 2.28
N ASN A 416 8.16 -10.14 3.26
CA ASN A 416 7.49 -11.43 3.09
C ASN A 416 6.22 -11.39 2.21
N GLU A 417 5.60 -10.23 2.06
CA GLU A 417 4.22 -10.09 1.56
C GLU A 417 4.13 -9.91 0.03
N ASP A 418 5.27 -9.66 -0.63
CA ASP A 418 5.33 -9.27 -2.03
C ASP A 418 5.87 -10.34 -3.00
N ALA A 419 6.54 -11.38 -2.50
CA ALA A 419 7.01 -12.46 -3.35
C ALA A 419 5.85 -13.34 -3.81
N CYS A 420 5.90 -13.79 -5.07
CA CYS A 420 4.85 -14.64 -5.62
C CYS A 420 5.02 -16.11 -5.25
N LEU A 421 6.19 -16.47 -4.72
CA LEU A 421 6.57 -17.85 -4.43
C LEU A 421 7.32 -17.96 -3.11
N THR A 422 6.96 -18.98 -2.33
CA THR A 422 7.64 -19.34 -1.09
C THR A 422 8.00 -20.82 -1.16
N PHE A 423 9.29 -21.11 -1.27
CA PHE A 423 9.77 -22.48 -1.46
C PHE A 423 9.49 -23.38 -0.25
N ASN A 424 8.99 -24.58 -0.54
CA ASN A 424 9.00 -25.74 0.36
C ASN A 424 8.20 -25.54 1.67
N GLN A 425 7.17 -24.69 1.64
CA GLN A 425 6.27 -24.46 2.77
C GLN A 425 5.53 -25.73 3.21
N PHE A 426 5.29 -26.68 2.30
CA PHE A 426 4.43 -27.86 2.54
C PHE A 426 5.15 -29.21 2.41
N THR A 427 6.46 -29.26 2.63
CA THR A 427 7.22 -30.52 2.58
C THR A 427 6.78 -31.47 3.71
N ALA A 428 6.39 -32.70 3.33
CA ALA A 428 5.75 -33.65 4.25
C ALA A 428 6.69 -34.21 5.32
N ASP A 429 7.99 -34.21 5.07
CA ASP A 429 9.04 -34.67 5.99
C ASP A 429 9.65 -33.51 6.81
N GLY A 430 9.16 -32.28 6.62
CA GLY A 430 9.70 -31.07 7.23
C GLY A 430 11.12 -30.72 6.77
N ARG A 431 11.73 -31.49 5.87
CA ARG A 431 13.10 -31.25 5.39
C ARG A 431 13.04 -30.31 4.20
N ARG A 432 13.76 -29.20 4.30
CA ARG A 432 13.83 -28.19 3.25
C ARG A 432 15.15 -28.31 2.50
N PRO A 433 15.14 -28.47 1.16
CA PRO A 433 16.37 -28.47 0.38
C PRO A 433 17.07 -27.11 0.44
N ARG A 434 18.37 -27.09 0.13
CA ARG A 434 19.14 -25.84 0.01
C ARG A 434 18.50 -24.92 -1.04
N LEU A 435 18.63 -23.60 -0.89
CA LEU A 435 18.02 -22.65 -1.84
C LEU A 435 18.41 -22.96 -3.29
N GLN A 436 19.71 -23.16 -3.56
CA GLN A 436 20.18 -23.44 -4.92
C GLN A 436 19.50 -24.70 -5.49
N GLN A 437 19.40 -25.76 -4.69
CA GLN A 437 18.66 -26.95 -5.08
C GLN A 437 17.17 -26.66 -5.29
N ALA A 438 16.54 -25.86 -4.42
CA ALA A 438 15.14 -25.46 -4.60
C ALA A 438 14.92 -24.65 -5.88
N LEU A 439 15.89 -23.82 -6.30
CA LEU A 439 15.88 -23.08 -7.55
C LEU A 439 16.08 -24.00 -8.76
N ASP A 440 17.07 -24.89 -8.69
CA ASP A 440 17.40 -25.82 -9.77
C ASP A 440 16.27 -26.84 -10.01
N ASP A 441 15.61 -27.28 -8.94
CA ASP A 441 14.50 -28.23 -8.95
C ASP A 441 13.12 -27.56 -9.08
N PHE A 442 13.06 -26.21 -9.09
CA PHE A 442 11.80 -25.49 -9.06
C PHE A 442 10.93 -25.85 -10.26
N ARG A 443 9.71 -26.33 -10.00
CA ARG A 443 8.66 -26.52 -11.01
C ARG A 443 7.44 -25.72 -10.61
N CYS A 444 6.92 -24.88 -11.50
CA CYS A 444 5.70 -24.14 -11.27
C CYS A 444 4.48 -25.09 -11.16
N PRO A 445 3.30 -24.63 -10.69
CA PRO A 445 2.12 -25.46 -10.48
C PRO A 445 1.61 -26.16 -11.74
N LYS A 446 1.97 -25.61 -12.91
CA LYS A 446 1.61 -26.19 -14.22
C LYS A 446 2.54 -27.32 -14.63
N CYS A 447 3.83 -27.20 -14.32
CA CYS A 447 4.84 -28.21 -14.62
C CYS A 447 4.99 -29.26 -13.50
N TRP A 448 4.28 -29.08 -12.38
CA TRP A 448 4.26 -30.03 -11.28
C TRP A 448 3.53 -31.32 -11.67
N PRO A 449 4.16 -32.51 -11.52
CA PRO A 449 3.57 -33.78 -11.93
C PRO A 449 2.45 -34.21 -10.97
N ARG A 450 1.22 -33.75 -11.19
CA ARG A 450 0.05 -34.08 -10.35
C ARG A 450 -0.22 -35.58 -10.21
N ALA A 451 0.24 -36.38 -11.16
CA ALA A 451 0.12 -37.84 -11.16
C ALA A 451 0.87 -38.52 -9.99
N SER A 452 1.84 -37.84 -9.36
CA SER A 452 2.59 -38.40 -8.22
C SER A 452 1.80 -38.47 -6.92
N GLY A 453 0.61 -37.87 -6.85
CA GLY A 453 -0.22 -37.83 -5.63
C GLY A 453 0.35 -36.98 -4.49
N THR A 454 1.50 -36.34 -4.68
CA THR A 454 2.15 -35.48 -3.68
C THR A 454 1.62 -34.05 -3.75
N LEU A 455 1.38 -33.44 -2.59
CA LEU A 455 1.04 -32.02 -2.47
C LEU A 455 2.14 -31.15 -3.12
N TYR A 456 1.71 -30.03 -3.70
CA TYR A 456 2.65 -29.06 -4.26
C TYR A 456 3.49 -28.44 -3.13
N PRO A 457 4.83 -28.56 -3.14
CA PRO A 457 5.66 -28.29 -1.97
C PRO A 457 5.81 -26.80 -1.70
N HIS A 458 5.57 -25.93 -2.69
CA HIS A 458 5.78 -24.49 -2.58
C HIS A 458 4.46 -23.75 -2.34
N PHE A 459 4.50 -22.66 -1.60
CA PHE A 459 3.42 -21.67 -1.64
C PHE A 459 3.54 -20.88 -2.92
N ILE A 460 2.43 -20.64 -3.59
CA ILE A 460 2.37 -19.67 -4.67
C ILE A 460 1.23 -18.71 -4.38
N LYS A 461 1.58 -17.43 -4.29
CA LYS A 461 0.59 -16.35 -4.32
C LYS A 461 -0.19 -16.54 -5.62
N PRO A 462 -1.54 -16.57 -5.57
CA PRO A 462 -2.34 -16.79 -6.76
C PRO A 462 -1.84 -15.91 -7.91
N ALA A 463 -1.43 -16.57 -8.99
CA ALA A 463 -1.01 -15.90 -10.22
C ALA A 463 -2.06 -14.86 -10.61
N ASN A 464 -1.62 -13.66 -11.02
CA ASN A 464 -2.45 -12.93 -11.96
C ASN A 464 -2.60 -13.87 -13.15
N ARG A 465 -3.81 -14.40 -13.39
CA ARG A 465 -4.08 -15.14 -14.60
C ARG A 465 -3.80 -14.11 -15.69
N THR A 466 -2.66 -14.14 -16.34
CA THR A 466 -2.42 -13.40 -17.57
C THR A 466 -2.22 -14.46 -18.61
N GLU A 467 -3.23 -14.60 -19.47
CA GLU A 467 -3.21 -15.18 -20.82
C GLU A 467 -2.42 -16.46 -21.04
N THR A 468 -2.29 -17.31 -20.03
CA THR A 468 -1.67 -18.60 -20.25
C THR A 468 -2.69 -19.53 -20.87
N GLY A 469 -2.66 -19.58 -22.21
CA GLY A 469 -3.42 -20.43 -23.12
C GLY A 469 -4.04 -21.65 -22.43
N MET A 470 -5.22 -21.43 -21.86
CA MET A 470 -6.05 -22.53 -21.39
C MET A 470 -6.99 -22.83 -22.54
N ASP A 471 -7.03 -24.09 -22.96
CA ASP A 471 -8.06 -24.68 -23.81
C ASP A 471 -9.44 -24.72 -23.09
N GLY A 472 -9.76 -23.66 -22.33
CA GLY A 472 -11.00 -23.47 -21.59
C GLY A 472 -11.90 -22.42 -22.27
N PRO A 473 -13.13 -22.26 -21.77
CA PRO A 473 -14.02 -21.20 -22.24
C PRO A 473 -13.31 -19.85 -22.13
N ALA A 474 -13.53 -18.98 -23.13
CA ALA A 474 -12.95 -17.65 -23.19
C ALA A 474 -13.11 -16.93 -21.84
N ALA A 475 -12.05 -16.26 -21.37
CA ALA A 475 -12.12 -15.50 -20.14
C ALA A 475 -13.28 -14.49 -20.24
N PRO A 476 -14.10 -14.33 -19.19
CA PRO A 476 -15.24 -13.44 -19.24
C PRO A 476 -14.77 -12.01 -19.50
N SER A 477 -15.49 -11.31 -20.38
CA SER A 477 -15.31 -9.88 -20.58
C SER A 477 -16.19 -9.12 -19.58
N LEU A 478 -15.63 -8.08 -18.98
CA LEU A 478 -16.31 -7.24 -18.00
C LEU A 478 -16.42 -5.81 -18.53
N ALA A 479 -17.62 -5.26 -18.53
CA ALA A 479 -17.88 -3.85 -18.70
C ALA A 479 -18.35 -3.28 -17.35
N VAL A 480 -17.78 -2.16 -16.92
CA VAL A 480 -18.18 -1.47 -15.70
C VAL A 480 -18.52 -0.03 -16.01
N VAL A 481 -19.69 0.41 -15.56
CA VAL A 481 -20.08 1.83 -15.61
C VAL A 481 -20.13 2.36 -14.19
N ILE A 482 -19.41 3.43 -13.91
CA ILE A 482 -19.40 4.06 -12.59
C ILE A 482 -20.08 5.42 -12.70
N PHE A 483 -21.35 5.49 -12.31
CA PHE A 483 -22.09 6.75 -12.19
C PHE A 483 -21.71 7.43 -10.88
N TYR A 484 -21.30 8.71 -10.93
CA TYR A 484 -20.87 9.43 -9.73
C TYR A 484 -21.28 10.90 -9.72
N VAL A 485 -21.48 11.48 -8.54
CA VAL A 485 -21.48 12.94 -8.36
C VAL A 485 -20.06 13.43 -8.10
N GLU A 486 -19.72 14.66 -8.50
CA GLU A 486 -18.36 15.20 -8.50
C GLU A 486 -17.59 14.99 -7.17
N GLN A 487 -18.27 15.09 -6.02
CA GLN A 487 -17.64 14.93 -4.71
C GLN A 487 -16.99 13.55 -4.49
N PHE A 488 -17.37 12.54 -5.27
CA PHE A 488 -16.79 11.20 -5.19
C PHE A 488 -15.71 10.92 -6.24
N TRP A 489 -15.28 11.91 -7.02
CA TRP A 489 -14.27 11.70 -8.08
C TRP A 489 -13.00 10.96 -7.61
N PRO A 490 -12.37 11.29 -6.45
CA PRO A 490 -11.22 10.53 -5.96
C PRO A 490 -11.52 9.05 -5.72
N HIS A 491 -12.73 8.74 -5.23
CA HIS A 491 -13.16 7.37 -4.98
C HIS A 491 -13.41 6.61 -6.29
N VAL A 492 -13.87 7.30 -7.33
CA VAL A 492 -14.11 6.74 -8.67
C VAL A 492 -12.80 6.39 -9.36
N LEU A 493 -11.79 7.26 -9.27
CA LEU A 493 -10.44 6.96 -9.75
C LEU A 493 -9.88 5.72 -9.06
N HIS A 494 -9.91 5.70 -7.73
CA HIS A 494 -9.44 4.56 -6.96
C HIS A 494 -10.19 3.26 -7.29
N LEU A 495 -11.52 3.32 -7.40
CA LEU A 495 -12.37 2.18 -7.76
C LEU A 495 -12.05 1.66 -9.16
N THR A 496 -11.81 2.56 -10.11
CA THR A 496 -11.45 2.23 -11.50
C THR A 496 -10.15 1.43 -11.53
N THR A 497 -9.10 1.93 -10.86
CA THR A 497 -7.80 1.25 -10.74
C THR A 497 -7.94 -0.12 -10.07
N LEU A 498 -8.71 -0.22 -8.98
CA LEU A 498 -8.93 -1.49 -8.29
C LEU A 498 -9.68 -2.53 -9.13
N ILE A 499 -10.72 -2.11 -9.87
CA ILE A 499 -11.49 -3.00 -10.75
C ILE A 499 -10.63 -3.46 -11.92
N ALA A 500 -9.92 -2.54 -12.58
CA ALA A 500 -9.03 -2.85 -13.69
C ALA A 500 -7.92 -3.80 -13.23
N GLY A 501 -7.26 -3.50 -12.11
CA GLY A 501 -6.23 -4.33 -11.50
C GLY A 501 -6.74 -5.72 -11.14
N ARG A 502 -7.88 -5.83 -10.44
CA ARG A 502 -8.46 -7.15 -10.09
C ARG A 502 -8.87 -7.97 -11.30
N SER A 503 -9.39 -7.32 -12.34
CA SER A 503 -9.79 -8.00 -13.57
C SER A 503 -8.57 -8.48 -14.36
N ALA A 504 -7.53 -7.64 -14.46
CA ALA A 504 -6.24 -8.03 -15.03
C ALA A 504 -5.61 -9.20 -14.26
N ASN A 505 -5.75 -9.23 -12.93
CA ASN A 505 -5.32 -10.35 -12.10
C ASN A 505 -6.09 -11.65 -12.39
N LYS A 506 -7.26 -11.58 -13.04
CA LYS A 506 -8.05 -12.73 -13.46
C LYS A 506 -7.96 -13.05 -14.96
N ALA A 507 -7.16 -12.32 -15.75
CA ALA A 507 -7.09 -12.39 -17.23
C ALA A 507 -8.39 -11.94 -17.89
N TRP A 508 -9.17 -11.11 -17.22
CA TRP A 508 -10.44 -10.65 -17.76
C TRP A 508 -10.21 -9.36 -18.53
N ARG A 509 -10.74 -9.30 -19.75
CA ARG A 509 -10.83 -8.04 -20.47
C ARG A 509 -11.82 -7.16 -19.70
N CYS A 510 -11.35 -6.02 -19.21
CA CYS A 510 -12.17 -5.12 -18.43
C CYS A 510 -12.13 -3.73 -19.04
N ILE A 511 -13.30 -3.12 -19.22
CA ILE A 511 -13.43 -1.71 -19.58
C ILE A 511 -14.25 -1.06 -18.48
N VAL A 512 -13.70 -0.01 -17.88
CA VAL A 512 -14.36 0.77 -16.85
C VAL A 512 -14.60 2.17 -17.41
N GLN A 513 -15.85 2.65 -17.37
CA GLN A 513 -16.23 3.98 -17.82
C GLN A 513 -16.84 4.76 -16.65
N PRO A 514 -16.14 5.76 -16.10
CA PRO A 514 -16.75 6.71 -15.19
C PRO A 514 -17.68 7.65 -15.95
N VAL A 515 -18.83 7.95 -15.35
CA VAL A 515 -19.86 8.84 -15.90
C VAL A 515 -20.33 9.78 -14.80
N LYS A 516 -20.05 11.06 -14.96
CA LYS A 516 -20.50 12.09 -14.04
C LYS A 516 -22.02 12.30 -14.19
N LEU A 517 -22.74 12.21 -13.09
CA LEU A 517 -24.21 12.28 -13.05
C LEU A 517 -24.72 13.65 -13.50
N GLU A 518 -23.94 14.72 -13.28
CA GLU A 518 -24.25 16.07 -13.76
C GLU A 518 -24.22 16.19 -15.30
N GLU A 519 -23.46 15.35 -15.98
CA GLU A 519 -23.18 15.41 -17.43
C GLU A 519 -23.92 14.31 -18.23
N MET A 520 -24.90 13.68 -17.59
CA MET A 520 -25.66 12.56 -18.15
C MET A 520 -26.32 12.85 -19.50
N ASP A 521 -26.75 14.09 -19.73
CA ASP A 521 -27.46 14.47 -20.96
C ASP A 521 -26.47 14.72 -22.13
N GLU A 522 -25.17 14.85 -21.86
CA GLU A 522 -24.13 15.21 -22.83
C GLU A 522 -23.25 14.03 -23.24
N LYS A 523 -23.04 13.07 -22.32
CA LYS A 523 -22.13 11.94 -22.54
C LYS A 523 -22.86 10.68 -23.01
N ARG A 524 -22.37 10.09 -24.09
CA ARG A 524 -22.72 8.70 -24.45
C ARG A 524 -21.82 7.75 -23.68
N VAL A 525 -22.43 6.78 -22.99
CA VAL A 525 -21.67 5.75 -22.27
C VAL A 525 -21.21 4.69 -23.27
N PHE A 526 -19.90 4.42 -23.31
CA PHE A 526 -19.25 3.55 -24.30
C PHE A 526 -19.58 3.92 -25.75
N HIS A 527 -18.89 4.92 -26.31
CA HIS A 527 -19.04 5.29 -27.73
C HIS A 527 -18.97 4.08 -28.68
N THR A 528 -18.08 3.13 -28.39
CA THR A 528 -18.01 1.80 -29.00
C THR A 528 -17.53 0.80 -27.96
N LEU A 529 -18.40 -0.11 -27.52
CA LEU A 529 -17.98 -1.25 -26.70
C LEU A 529 -17.42 -2.34 -27.65
N PRO A 530 -16.16 -2.77 -27.51
CA PRO A 530 -15.53 -3.71 -28.44
C PRO A 530 -15.91 -5.18 -28.17
N TYR A 531 -16.99 -5.42 -27.42
CA TYR A 531 -17.45 -6.75 -27.07
C TYR A 531 -18.66 -7.10 -27.92
N GLU A 532 -18.74 -8.36 -28.34
CA GLU A 532 -19.91 -8.89 -29.02
C GLU A 532 -21.10 -8.95 -28.05
N PRO A 533 -22.35 -8.79 -28.54
CA PRO A 533 -23.54 -9.03 -27.73
C PRO A 533 -23.48 -10.40 -27.03
N ASP A 534 -23.93 -10.45 -25.78
CA ASP A 534 -23.93 -11.62 -24.90
C ASP A 534 -22.54 -12.23 -24.59
N ALA A 535 -21.45 -11.56 -24.96
CA ALA A 535 -20.07 -12.02 -24.69
C ALA A 535 -19.42 -11.34 -23.47
N TYR A 536 -20.16 -10.49 -22.76
CA TYR A 536 -19.65 -9.74 -21.62
C TYR A 536 -20.70 -9.56 -20.53
N HIS A 537 -20.22 -9.27 -19.33
CA HIS A 537 -21.05 -9.00 -18.18
C HIS A 537 -20.95 -7.53 -17.82
N LEU A 538 -22.05 -6.95 -17.37
CA LEU A 538 -22.15 -5.55 -16.99
C LEU A 538 -22.29 -5.41 -15.47
N VAL A 539 -21.45 -4.56 -14.90
CA VAL A 539 -21.60 -4.08 -13.52
C VAL A 539 -21.79 -2.57 -13.54
N VAL A 540 -22.89 -2.10 -12.97
CA VAL A 540 -23.18 -0.68 -12.84
C VAL A 540 -22.99 -0.27 -11.38
N ILE A 541 -22.13 0.70 -11.12
CA ILE A 541 -21.84 1.18 -9.77
C ILE A 541 -22.29 2.64 -9.66
N TYR A 542 -23.03 2.96 -8.62
CA TYR A 542 -23.53 4.31 -8.34
C TYR A 542 -22.85 4.86 -7.08
N LEU A 543 -22.12 5.97 -7.20
CA LEU A 543 -21.53 6.73 -6.09
C LEU A 543 -22.24 8.08 -5.98
N THR A 544 -23.25 8.15 -5.12
CA THR A 544 -24.12 9.33 -5.01
C THR A 544 -24.51 9.63 -3.56
N HIS A 545 -25.09 10.80 -3.29
CA HIS A 545 -25.71 11.09 -2.01
C HIS A 545 -27.17 10.61 -2.00
N GLY A 546 -27.53 9.94 -0.91
CA GLY A 546 -28.87 9.55 -0.57
C GLY A 546 -29.55 10.63 0.27
N LEU A 547 -30.43 11.41 -0.35
CA LEU A 547 -31.09 12.54 0.30
C LEU A 547 -32.32 12.07 1.09
N THR A 548 -32.60 12.76 2.20
CA THR A 548 -33.73 12.45 3.07
C THR A 548 -35.07 12.88 2.44
N GLU A 549 -36.18 12.49 3.07
CA GLU A 549 -37.50 13.08 2.82
C GLU A 549 -38.08 12.98 1.38
N ALA A 550 -37.92 11.82 0.72
CA ALA A 550 -38.40 11.50 -0.65
C ALA A 550 -37.64 12.14 -1.82
N GLN A 551 -36.56 12.87 -1.55
CA GLN A 551 -35.70 13.42 -2.60
C GLN A 551 -34.96 12.32 -3.39
N GLY A 552 -34.63 11.20 -2.75
CA GLY A 552 -34.04 10.04 -3.41
C GLY A 552 -32.52 10.16 -3.57
N TYR A 553 -32.02 10.04 -4.79
CA TYR A 553 -30.58 10.08 -5.11
C TYR A 553 -30.20 11.40 -5.78
N GLN A 554 -29.06 11.96 -5.39
CA GLN A 554 -28.54 13.18 -5.96
C GLN A 554 -28.00 12.96 -7.38
N LEU A 555 -28.33 13.88 -8.30
CA LEU A 555 -27.75 13.95 -9.64
C LEU A 555 -26.71 15.08 -9.75
N ALA A 556 -27.01 16.22 -9.13
CA ALA A 556 -26.20 17.43 -9.16
C ALA A 556 -26.44 18.23 -7.88
N HIS A 557 -25.70 19.31 -7.65
CA HIS A 557 -26.00 20.23 -6.56
C HIS A 557 -27.45 20.75 -6.66
N GLY A 558 -28.26 20.51 -5.62
CA GLY A 558 -29.68 20.90 -5.58
C GLY A 558 -30.64 20.07 -6.45
N ARG A 559 -30.17 19.05 -7.18
CA ARG A 559 -31.01 18.21 -8.04
C ARG A 559 -30.96 16.75 -7.59
N SER A 560 -32.13 16.15 -7.41
CA SER A 560 -32.29 14.75 -7.04
C SER A 560 -33.49 14.11 -7.72
N LEU A 561 -33.48 12.79 -7.79
CA LEU A 561 -34.56 11.98 -8.36
C LEU A 561 -34.95 10.88 -7.39
N ARG A 562 -36.24 10.51 -7.40
CA ARG A 562 -36.71 9.34 -6.66
C ARG A 562 -35.98 8.07 -7.16
N PRO A 563 -35.84 7.03 -6.32
CA PRO A 563 -35.07 5.83 -6.69
C PRO A 563 -35.44 5.25 -8.07
N ALA A 564 -36.72 4.95 -8.33
CA ALA A 564 -37.13 4.39 -9.62
C ALA A 564 -36.81 5.34 -10.80
N GLU A 565 -37.14 6.63 -10.69
CA GLU A 565 -36.85 7.65 -11.71
C GLU A 565 -35.33 7.80 -11.96
N PHE A 566 -34.52 7.72 -10.91
CA PHE A 566 -33.07 7.78 -10.98
C PHE A 566 -32.51 6.61 -11.80
N PHE A 567 -32.97 5.39 -11.52
CA PHE A 567 -32.52 4.20 -12.26
C PHE A 567 -33.07 4.15 -13.68
N GLU A 568 -34.31 4.58 -13.90
CA GLU A 568 -34.88 4.72 -15.25
C GLU A 568 -34.01 5.64 -16.11
N ARG A 569 -33.66 6.83 -15.60
CA ARG A 569 -32.85 7.82 -16.33
C ARG A 569 -31.42 7.34 -16.59
N THR A 570 -30.76 6.76 -15.60
CA THR A 570 -29.38 6.26 -15.74
C THR A 570 -29.29 5.03 -16.63
N THR A 571 -30.24 4.10 -16.51
CA THR A 571 -30.31 2.89 -17.34
C THR A 571 -30.63 3.23 -18.79
N ALA A 572 -31.38 4.31 -19.07
CA ALA A 572 -31.62 4.77 -20.43
C ALA A 572 -30.33 5.12 -21.18
N LEU A 573 -29.32 5.68 -20.50
CA LEU A 573 -28.02 6.03 -21.10
C LEU A 573 -27.18 4.82 -21.48
N VAL A 574 -27.34 3.72 -20.75
CA VAL A 574 -26.60 2.47 -20.96
C VAL A 574 -27.48 1.38 -21.57
N LYS A 575 -28.66 1.73 -22.12
CA LYS A 575 -29.66 0.75 -22.58
C LYS A 575 -29.07 -0.27 -23.55
N SER A 576 -28.35 0.17 -24.58
CA SER A 576 -27.74 -0.73 -25.55
C SER A 576 -26.67 -1.65 -24.94
N VAL A 577 -26.01 -1.24 -23.85
CA VAL A 577 -25.00 -2.04 -23.17
C VAL A 577 -25.66 -3.03 -22.21
N VAL A 578 -26.74 -2.61 -21.55
CA VAL A 578 -27.55 -3.47 -20.68
C VAL A 578 -28.22 -4.58 -21.50
N ASP A 579 -28.86 -4.21 -22.61
CA ASP A 579 -29.63 -5.14 -23.46
C ASP A 579 -28.74 -6.19 -24.16
N ASN A 580 -27.43 -5.92 -24.27
CA ASN A 580 -26.45 -6.80 -24.92
C ASN A 580 -25.52 -7.53 -23.92
N ALA A 581 -25.73 -7.39 -22.61
CA ALA A 581 -24.89 -8.03 -21.59
C ALA A 581 -25.47 -9.39 -21.18
N THR A 582 -24.61 -10.39 -20.97
CA THR A 582 -25.01 -11.73 -20.49
C THR A 582 -25.64 -11.68 -19.10
N THR A 583 -25.11 -10.82 -18.23
CA THR A 583 -25.62 -10.56 -16.87
C THR A 583 -25.43 -9.10 -16.56
N CYS A 584 -26.35 -8.49 -15.83
CA CYS A 584 -26.32 -7.08 -15.50
C CYS A 584 -26.62 -6.90 -14.02
N ARG A 585 -25.69 -6.28 -13.28
CA ARG A 585 -25.77 -6.15 -11.81
C ARG A 585 -25.51 -4.72 -11.40
N ALA A 586 -26.22 -4.24 -10.38
CA ALA A 586 -26.07 -2.87 -9.89
C ALA A 586 -25.62 -2.81 -8.42
N PHE A 587 -24.65 -1.94 -8.13
CA PHE A 587 -24.17 -1.64 -6.77
C PHE A 587 -24.37 -0.16 -6.46
N ILE A 588 -25.10 0.16 -5.40
CA ILE A 588 -25.42 1.53 -4.99
C ILE A 588 -24.64 1.85 -3.72
N LEU A 589 -23.59 2.65 -3.87
CA LEU A 589 -22.69 3.09 -2.82
C LEU A 589 -23.04 4.54 -2.46
N CYS A 590 -23.98 4.75 -1.54
CA CYS A 590 -24.47 6.10 -1.24
C CYS A 590 -24.25 6.55 0.20
N CYS A 591 -23.96 7.84 0.37
CA CYS A 591 -23.98 8.51 1.67
C CYS A 591 -25.41 8.96 2.00
N GLY A 592 -26.03 8.40 3.03
CA GLY A 592 -27.42 8.70 3.38
C GLY A 592 -28.37 7.63 2.88
N HIS A 593 -29.69 7.84 3.05
CA HIS A 593 -30.60 6.70 3.08
C HIS A 593 -32.01 6.98 2.52
N PRO A 594 -32.15 7.03 1.19
CA PRO A 594 -33.45 7.26 0.56
C PRO A 594 -34.38 6.07 0.75
N LEU A 595 -33.84 4.85 0.82
CA LEU A 595 -34.59 3.60 0.97
C LEU A 595 -35.07 3.31 2.41
N LYS A 596 -35.11 4.31 3.31
CA LYS A 596 -35.76 4.16 4.63
C LYS A 596 -37.29 4.14 4.52
N ARG A 597 -37.83 4.74 3.46
CA ARG A 597 -39.28 4.79 3.23
C ARG A 597 -39.72 3.55 2.45
N PRO A 598 -40.62 2.72 3.00
CA PRO A 598 -41.04 1.49 2.33
C PRO A 598 -41.63 1.70 0.94
N SER A 599 -42.38 2.79 0.74
CA SER A 599 -42.95 3.13 -0.57
C SER A 599 -41.90 3.37 -1.66
N LEU A 600 -40.70 3.85 -1.31
CA LEU A 600 -39.62 4.04 -2.28
C LEU A 600 -38.95 2.71 -2.65
N VAL A 601 -38.86 1.77 -1.70
CA VAL A 601 -38.36 0.41 -1.97
C VAL A 601 -39.37 -0.37 -2.79
N GLU A 602 -40.67 -0.20 -2.52
CA GLU A 602 -41.74 -0.83 -3.29
C GLU A 602 -41.74 -0.33 -4.74
N ALA A 603 -41.67 0.99 -4.95
CA ALA A 603 -41.57 1.56 -6.29
C ALA A 603 -40.31 1.10 -7.05
N LEU A 604 -39.18 0.98 -6.35
CA LEU A 604 -37.95 0.46 -6.93
C LEU A 604 -38.04 -1.04 -7.29
N GLN A 605 -38.66 -1.84 -6.43
CA GLN A 605 -38.88 -3.26 -6.68
C GLN A 605 -39.85 -3.46 -7.86
N GLN A 606 -40.93 -2.70 -7.93
CA GLN A 606 -41.87 -2.71 -9.07
C GLN A 606 -41.16 -2.38 -10.39
N TRP A 607 -40.30 -1.36 -10.39
CA TRP A 607 -39.49 -1.00 -11.56
C TRP A 607 -38.52 -2.13 -11.95
N LEU A 608 -37.87 -2.76 -10.97
CA LEU A 608 -36.95 -3.88 -11.21
C LEU A 608 -37.69 -5.10 -11.79
N ASP A 609 -38.88 -5.40 -11.28
CA ASP A 609 -39.75 -6.48 -11.75
C ASP A 609 -40.29 -6.21 -13.17
N SER A 610 -40.55 -4.94 -13.53
CA SER A 610 -41.09 -4.58 -14.85
C SER A 610 -40.05 -4.53 -15.96
N GLU A 611 -38.86 -4.01 -15.67
CA GLU A 611 -37.80 -3.86 -16.68
C GLU A 611 -37.00 -5.16 -16.88
N GLN A 612 -36.84 -5.97 -15.83
CA GLN A 612 -36.04 -7.22 -15.81
C GLN A 612 -34.63 -7.07 -16.39
N ARG A 613 -34.07 -5.86 -16.34
CA ARG A 613 -32.76 -5.52 -16.90
C ARG A 613 -31.58 -5.81 -15.98
N PHE A 614 -31.82 -5.93 -14.68
CA PHE A 614 -30.80 -6.23 -13.69
C PHE A 614 -31.13 -7.55 -13.02
N ASP A 615 -30.14 -8.45 -12.92
CA ASP A 615 -30.28 -9.72 -12.20
C ASP A 615 -30.53 -9.47 -10.71
N TYR A 616 -29.85 -8.47 -10.15
CA TYR A 616 -30.07 -7.97 -8.81
C TYR A 616 -29.37 -6.62 -8.61
N MET A 617 -29.76 -5.95 -7.54
CA MET A 617 -29.16 -4.71 -7.04
C MET A 617 -28.76 -4.87 -5.58
N LEU A 618 -27.59 -4.36 -5.22
CA LEU A 618 -27.15 -4.20 -3.83
C LEU A 618 -27.04 -2.72 -3.53
N GLY A 619 -27.62 -2.27 -2.43
CA GLY A 619 -27.47 -0.90 -1.96
C GLY A 619 -26.97 -0.82 -0.53
N CYS A 620 -26.13 0.16 -0.22
CA CYS A 620 -25.77 0.46 1.17
C CYS A 620 -26.98 1.05 1.93
N TYR A 621 -27.23 0.56 3.14
CA TYR A 621 -28.33 0.93 4.03
C TYR A 621 -27.82 1.78 5.23
N ASN A 622 -26.75 2.57 5.04
CA ASN A 622 -26.09 3.33 6.11
C ASN A 622 -26.39 4.83 6.10
N THR A 623 -26.32 5.46 7.27
CA THR A 623 -26.47 6.92 7.41
C THR A 623 -25.17 7.71 7.38
N ARG A 624 -24.02 7.09 7.67
CA ARG A 624 -22.73 7.80 7.79
C ARG A 624 -21.64 7.03 7.05
N LEU A 625 -21.03 7.69 6.05
CA LEU A 625 -19.84 7.26 5.29
C LEU A 625 -19.93 5.84 4.71
N ALA A 626 -20.54 5.69 3.53
CA ALA A 626 -20.54 4.41 2.82
C ALA A 626 -19.39 4.27 1.81
N PRO A 627 -19.10 5.22 0.90
CA PRO A 627 -18.22 4.96 -0.25
C PRO A 627 -16.79 4.56 0.13
N ALA A 628 -16.12 5.32 1.02
CA ALA A 628 -14.73 5.06 1.42
C ALA A 628 -14.49 3.62 1.93
N PHE A 629 -15.41 3.08 2.74
CA PHE A 629 -15.26 1.73 3.32
C PHE A 629 -15.68 0.60 2.37
N VAL A 630 -16.45 0.91 1.34
CA VAL A 630 -17.03 -0.09 0.43
C VAL A 630 -16.41 -0.09 -0.97
N VAL A 631 -15.50 0.84 -1.31
CA VAL A 631 -14.79 0.83 -2.61
C VAL A 631 -14.10 -0.52 -2.84
N ASN A 632 -13.38 -1.01 -1.83
CA ASN A 632 -12.70 -2.30 -1.90
C ASN A 632 -13.68 -3.47 -2.08
N LEU A 633 -14.81 -3.43 -1.38
CA LEU A 633 -15.88 -4.40 -1.53
C LEU A 633 -16.49 -4.34 -2.93
N ALA A 634 -16.77 -3.15 -3.47
CA ALA A 634 -17.34 -2.99 -4.80
C ALA A 634 -16.42 -3.56 -5.89
N ALA A 635 -15.12 -3.31 -5.80
CA ALA A 635 -14.13 -3.91 -6.70
C ALA A 635 -14.00 -5.44 -6.52
N LYS A 636 -14.19 -5.95 -5.30
CA LYS A 636 -14.23 -7.38 -5.04
C LYS A 636 -15.51 -8.01 -5.58
N LEU A 637 -16.65 -7.36 -5.40
CA LEU A 637 -17.95 -7.80 -5.89
C LEU A 637 -17.96 -7.86 -7.40
N SER A 638 -17.45 -6.83 -8.10
CA SER A 638 -17.41 -6.79 -9.57
C SER A 638 -16.68 -7.99 -10.18
N THR A 639 -15.75 -8.61 -9.43
CA THR A 639 -15.02 -9.79 -9.88
C THR A 639 -15.49 -11.10 -9.25
N THR A 640 -16.08 -11.10 -8.06
CA THR A 640 -16.49 -12.35 -7.37
C THR A 640 -17.81 -12.88 -7.91
N VAL A 641 -18.78 -11.99 -8.17
CA VAL A 641 -20.12 -12.35 -8.64
C VAL A 641 -20.12 -12.94 -10.05
N MET A 642 -19.03 -12.68 -10.76
CA MET A 642 -18.71 -13.19 -12.08
C MET A 642 -18.32 -14.68 -12.09
N ASP A 643 -17.75 -15.19 -10.99
CA ASP A 643 -17.37 -16.60 -10.91
C ASP A 643 -18.60 -17.54 -10.76
N SER A 644 -19.78 -16.99 -10.45
CA SER A 644 -21.03 -17.75 -10.23
C SER A 644 -22.24 -17.05 -10.84
N LEU A 645 -22.55 -17.39 -12.09
CA LEU A 645 -23.69 -16.81 -12.81
C LEU A 645 -25.04 -17.11 -12.15
N LEU A 646 -25.21 -18.32 -11.62
CA LEU A 646 -26.48 -18.79 -11.05
C LEU A 646 -26.74 -18.35 -9.60
N HIS A 647 -25.70 -17.91 -8.86
CA HIS A 647 -25.82 -17.63 -7.42
C HIS A 647 -25.25 -16.26 -7.02
N GLY A 648 -25.42 -15.25 -7.89
CA GLY A 648 -24.86 -13.91 -7.69
C GLY A 648 -25.16 -13.31 -6.30
N GLY A 649 -26.38 -13.46 -5.80
CA GLY A 649 -26.76 -12.98 -4.45
C GLY A 649 -26.01 -13.68 -3.30
N VAL A 650 -25.77 -14.99 -3.41
CA VAL A 650 -25.03 -15.77 -2.39
C VAL A 650 -23.55 -15.38 -2.39
N GLU A 651 -22.95 -15.24 -3.57
CA GLU A 651 -21.55 -14.80 -3.67
C GLU A 651 -21.38 -13.36 -3.23
N ALA A 652 -22.34 -12.48 -3.53
CA ALA A 652 -22.31 -11.13 -3.01
C ALA A 652 -22.41 -11.07 -1.49
N PHE A 653 -23.32 -11.85 -0.90
CA PHE A 653 -23.43 -11.99 0.55
C PHE A 653 -22.11 -12.47 1.16
N ARG A 654 -21.49 -13.51 0.59
CA ARG A 654 -20.19 -14.03 1.05
C ARG A 654 -19.08 -12.99 0.91
N ALA A 655 -19.01 -12.29 -0.22
CA ALA A 655 -18.00 -11.27 -0.48
C ALA A 655 -18.07 -10.13 0.53
N TRP A 656 -19.28 -9.69 0.87
CA TRP A 656 -19.54 -8.67 1.89
C TRP A 656 -19.12 -9.16 3.29
N VAL A 657 -19.59 -10.32 3.75
CA VAL A 657 -19.29 -10.80 5.12
C VAL A 657 -17.80 -11.11 5.34
N THR A 658 -17.07 -11.43 4.27
CA THR A 658 -15.61 -11.67 4.33
C THR A 658 -14.77 -10.40 4.19
N ASP A 659 -15.38 -9.25 3.89
CA ASP A 659 -14.71 -7.96 3.88
C ASP A 659 -14.90 -7.29 5.24
N SER A 660 -13.92 -7.42 6.15
CA SER A 660 -14.08 -6.97 7.55
C SER A 660 -14.36 -5.47 7.68
N LEU A 661 -13.85 -4.66 6.75
CA LEU A 661 -14.04 -3.22 6.77
C LEU A 661 -15.43 -2.87 6.27
N ALA A 662 -15.81 -3.32 5.07
CA ALA A 662 -17.14 -3.06 4.55
C ALA A 662 -18.24 -3.66 5.44
N PHE A 663 -18.04 -4.90 5.91
CA PHE A 663 -18.99 -5.61 6.76
C PHE A 663 -19.26 -4.88 8.08
N SER A 664 -18.22 -4.40 8.76
CA SER A 664 -18.39 -3.76 10.07
C SER A 664 -18.95 -2.33 9.97
N HIS A 665 -18.81 -1.71 8.79
CA HIS A 665 -19.25 -0.35 8.52
C HIS A 665 -20.50 -0.28 7.64
N SER A 666 -21.07 -1.41 7.17
CA SER A 666 -22.26 -1.37 6.34
C SER A 666 -23.34 -2.39 6.61
N ASP A 667 -24.58 -1.93 6.50
CA ASP A 667 -25.75 -2.75 6.23
C ASP A 667 -26.07 -2.68 4.73
N LEU A 668 -26.63 -3.75 4.16
CA LEU A 668 -26.99 -3.80 2.75
C LEU A 668 -28.48 -4.06 2.57
N ILE A 669 -29.04 -3.54 1.47
CA ILE A 669 -30.32 -3.97 0.91
C ILE A 669 -30.03 -4.78 -0.36
N PHE A 670 -30.70 -5.91 -0.50
CA PHE A 670 -30.67 -6.76 -1.68
C PHE A 670 -32.04 -6.74 -2.35
N LEU A 671 -32.04 -6.41 -3.64
CA LEU A 671 -33.22 -6.34 -4.49
C LEU A 671 -32.97 -7.24 -5.71
N ALA A 672 -33.94 -8.05 -6.10
CA ALA A 672 -33.83 -8.87 -7.30
C ALA A 672 -35.23 -9.08 -7.92
N PRO A 673 -35.34 -9.27 -9.24
CA PRO A 673 -36.64 -9.49 -9.87
C PRO A 673 -37.36 -10.70 -9.27
N ASN A 674 -38.64 -10.56 -8.96
CA ASN A 674 -39.50 -11.59 -8.38
C ASN A 674 -39.04 -12.13 -7.01
N ILE A 675 -38.10 -11.46 -6.34
CA ILE A 675 -37.63 -11.81 -4.99
C ILE A 675 -37.99 -10.66 -4.06
N LYS A 676 -38.59 -10.98 -2.91
CA LYS A 676 -38.92 -9.97 -1.89
C LYS A 676 -37.63 -9.28 -1.42
N PRO A 677 -37.60 -7.93 -1.33
CA PRO A 677 -36.45 -7.21 -0.84
C PRO A 677 -35.97 -7.71 0.53
N GLU A 678 -34.65 -7.85 0.67
CA GLU A 678 -34.00 -8.29 1.91
C GLU A 678 -33.07 -7.20 2.46
N LEU A 679 -33.01 -7.08 3.78
CA LEU A 679 -32.02 -6.30 4.50
C LEU A 679 -31.02 -7.23 5.16
N TRP A 680 -29.74 -6.93 4.95
CA TRP A 680 -28.62 -7.66 5.52
C TRP A 680 -27.91 -6.78 6.53
N PHE A 681 -28.07 -7.10 7.81
CA PHE A 681 -27.50 -6.32 8.90
C PHE A 681 -26.25 -6.97 9.47
N TYR A 682 -25.21 -6.17 9.67
CA TYR A 682 -24.10 -6.57 10.51
C TYR A 682 -24.60 -6.78 11.95
N ALA A 683 -24.43 -7.99 12.49
CA ALA A 683 -25.04 -8.39 13.76
C ALA A 683 -24.02 -8.89 14.80
N PRO A 684 -22.96 -8.12 15.14
CA PRO A 684 -22.00 -8.52 16.17
C PRO A 684 -22.72 -8.69 17.50
N MET A 685 -22.67 -9.90 18.05
CA MET A 685 -23.43 -10.25 19.26
C MET A 685 -23.14 -9.34 20.46
N GLN A 686 -21.92 -8.78 20.55
CA GLN A 686 -21.52 -7.94 21.69
C GLN A 686 -21.95 -6.47 21.60
N SER A 687 -22.35 -5.96 20.43
CA SER A 687 -22.70 -4.53 20.26
C SER A 687 -24.02 -4.31 19.55
N ARG A 688 -24.37 -5.19 18.62
CA ARG A 688 -25.59 -5.11 17.81
C ARG A 688 -26.19 -6.50 17.59
N PRO A 689 -26.57 -7.24 18.65
CA PRO A 689 -27.11 -8.59 18.50
C PRO A 689 -28.37 -8.57 17.62
N LEU A 690 -28.46 -9.56 16.73
CA LEU A 690 -29.57 -9.70 15.76
C LEU A 690 -29.81 -8.44 14.89
N GLY A 691 -28.78 -7.63 14.66
CA GLY A 691 -28.87 -6.42 13.84
C GLY A 691 -29.50 -5.22 14.56
N LYS A 692 -29.76 -5.30 15.87
CA LYS A 692 -30.28 -4.18 16.68
C LYS A 692 -29.23 -3.66 17.66
N PRO A 693 -28.97 -2.35 17.72
CA PRO A 693 -27.98 -1.80 18.65
C PRO A 693 -28.44 -2.06 20.08
N LEU A 694 -27.50 -2.43 20.95
CA LEU A 694 -27.79 -2.51 22.37
C LEU A 694 -28.20 -1.13 22.90
N PRO A 695 -29.16 -1.06 23.85
CA PRO A 695 -29.46 0.20 24.51
C PRO A 695 -28.24 0.70 25.27
N ASP A 696 -28.18 2.01 25.49
CA ASP A 696 -27.11 2.59 26.32
C ASP A 696 -27.15 1.94 27.71
N LEU A 697 -26.03 1.31 28.08
CA LEU A 697 -25.87 0.61 29.34
C LEU A 697 -26.07 1.53 30.54
N LEU A 698 -25.73 2.82 30.40
CA LEU A 698 -25.93 3.80 31.46
C LEU A 698 -27.40 4.20 31.61
N ALA A 699 -28.18 4.14 30.52
CA ALA A 699 -29.61 4.41 30.55
C ALA A 699 -30.42 3.24 31.16
N VAL A 700 -29.94 2.00 30.99
CA VAL A 700 -30.67 0.79 31.43
C VAL A 700 -30.23 0.30 32.81
N CYS A 701 -28.95 0.41 33.16
CA CYS A 701 -28.42 -0.13 34.40
C CYS A 701 -28.00 0.98 35.37
N SER A 702 -28.66 1.08 36.52
CA SER A 702 -28.36 2.11 37.54
C SER A 702 -27.21 1.76 38.49
N CYS A 703 -26.51 0.63 38.32
CA CYS A 703 -25.43 0.27 39.24
C CYS A 703 -24.26 1.27 39.13
N PRO A 704 -23.61 1.63 40.26
CA PRO A 704 -22.49 2.56 40.25
C PRO A 704 -21.34 2.02 39.39
N ASN A 705 -20.54 2.92 38.81
CA ASN A 705 -19.37 2.58 37.98
C ASN A 705 -18.18 2.01 38.80
N GLY A 706 -18.43 1.51 40.02
CA GLY A 706 -17.42 1.03 40.95
C GLY A 706 -17.64 -0.41 41.39
N PRO A 707 -16.59 -1.07 41.91
CA PRO A 707 -16.72 -2.39 42.49
C PRO A 707 -17.70 -2.34 43.67
N LEU A 708 -18.69 -3.24 43.65
CA LEU A 708 -19.48 -3.56 44.85
C LEU A 708 -18.50 -4.02 45.93
N GLU A 709 -18.54 -3.39 47.10
CA GLU A 709 -17.63 -3.64 48.22
C GLU A 709 -17.49 -5.15 48.48
N GLY A 710 -16.26 -5.66 48.43
CA GLY A 710 -15.93 -7.06 48.76
C GLY A 710 -15.45 -7.97 47.63
N ARG A 711 -15.41 -7.53 46.37
CA ARG A 711 -14.76 -8.30 45.27
C ARG A 711 -13.63 -7.50 44.63
N SER A 712 -12.43 -8.09 44.57
CA SER A 712 -11.24 -7.54 43.91
C SER A 712 -11.41 -7.52 42.38
N VAL A 713 -12.26 -6.62 41.88
CA VAL A 713 -12.30 -6.31 40.45
C VAL A 713 -11.10 -5.42 40.15
N ARG A 714 -10.32 -5.76 39.12
CA ARG A 714 -9.17 -4.95 38.67
C ARG A 714 -9.64 -3.50 38.49
N ARG A 715 -9.09 -2.57 39.29
CA ARG A 715 -9.36 -1.12 39.16
C ARG A 715 -9.10 -0.73 37.70
N GLY A 716 -10.16 -0.33 36.98
CA GLY A 716 -10.09 0.10 35.57
C GLY A 716 -11.05 -0.59 34.59
N SER A 717 -11.83 -1.60 35.00
CA SER A 717 -12.79 -2.23 34.07
C SER A 717 -14.01 -1.33 33.81
N ARG A 718 -14.11 -0.79 32.59
CA ARG A 718 -15.29 -0.03 32.12
C ARG A 718 -16.55 -0.91 32.19
N LYS A 719 -17.68 -0.30 32.58
CA LYS A 719 -19.00 -0.93 32.54
C LYS A 719 -19.34 -1.24 31.07
N VAL A 720 -19.52 -2.52 30.73
CA VAL A 720 -19.80 -3.01 29.37
C VAL A 720 -20.88 -4.08 29.41
N TRP A 721 -21.54 -4.29 28.26
CA TRP A 721 -22.46 -5.40 28.07
C TRP A 721 -21.67 -6.71 27.91
N ASP A 722 -22.13 -7.77 28.60
CA ASP A 722 -21.72 -9.17 28.44
C ASP A 722 -22.92 -9.89 27.82
N VAL A 723 -22.88 -10.10 26.50
CA VAL A 723 -24.02 -10.67 25.76
C VAL A 723 -23.84 -12.17 25.58
N ARG A 724 -24.88 -12.93 25.96
CA ARG A 724 -25.00 -14.37 25.72
C ARG A 724 -26.20 -14.65 24.82
N TYR A 725 -26.09 -15.69 24.01
CA TYR A 725 -27.20 -16.14 23.17
C TYR A 725 -27.40 -17.66 23.29
N GLU A 726 -28.63 -18.11 23.06
CA GLU A 726 -29.02 -19.52 23.01
C GLU A 726 -29.74 -19.80 21.69
N GLY A 727 -29.40 -20.90 21.02
CA GLY A 727 -29.97 -21.33 19.74
C GLY A 727 -28.91 -21.82 18.76
N ALA A 728 -29.31 -22.64 17.78
CA ALA A 728 -28.48 -22.89 16.60
C ALA A 728 -28.28 -21.56 15.87
N VAL A 729 -27.07 -21.25 15.40
CA VAL A 729 -26.78 -19.91 14.89
C VAL A 729 -26.96 -19.83 13.39
N ASP A 730 -26.60 -20.89 12.67
CA ASP A 730 -26.72 -20.88 11.21
C ASP A 730 -28.16 -21.17 10.78
N ARG A 731 -28.78 -20.18 10.15
CA ARG A 731 -30.16 -20.17 9.60
C ARG A 731 -31.27 -20.27 10.65
N ALA A 732 -31.00 -19.99 11.92
CA ALA A 732 -32.08 -19.89 12.90
C ALA A 732 -32.95 -18.67 12.65
N LYS A 733 -34.26 -18.81 12.89
CA LYS A 733 -35.17 -17.66 12.83
C LYS A 733 -34.80 -16.68 13.93
N LEU A 734 -34.78 -15.38 13.64
CA LEU A 734 -34.37 -14.38 14.64
C LEU A 734 -35.20 -14.45 15.92
N ARG A 735 -36.50 -14.76 15.81
CA ARG A 735 -37.42 -14.96 16.95
C ARG A 735 -37.11 -16.18 17.83
N ASP A 736 -36.34 -17.14 17.32
CA ASP A 736 -35.98 -18.34 18.06
C ASP A 736 -34.61 -18.16 18.76
N VAL A 737 -33.87 -17.08 18.47
CA VAL A 737 -32.57 -16.77 19.07
C VAL A 737 -32.76 -15.94 20.33
N ARG A 738 -32.59 -16.56 21.50
CA ARG A 738 -32.69 -15.86 22.78
C ARG A 738 -31.39 -15.13 23.07
N VAL A 739 -31.46 -13.81 23.23
CA VAL A 739 -30.31 -12.99 23.56
C VAL A 739 -30.48 -12.39 24.95
N ASN A 740 -29.48 -12.57 25.81
CA ASN A 740 -29.43 -12.03 27.14
C ASN A 740 -28.24 -11.07 27.25
N ALA A 741 -28.51 -9.79 27.50
CA ALA A 741 -27.48 -8.81 27.80
C ALA A 741 -27.28 -8.74 29.31
N ARG A 742 -26.02 -8.77 29.77
CA ARG A 742 -25.66 -8.71 31.20
C ARG A 742 -24.75 -7.54 31.48
N CYS A 743 -24.97 -6.80 32.56
CA CYS A 743 -24.02 -5.77 32.99
C CYS A 743 -22.75 -6.45 33.54
N SER A 744 -21.57 -6.08 33.05
CA SER A 744 -20.30 -6.66 33.50
C SER A 744 -20.01 -6.44 35.00
N VAL A 745 -20.60 -5.39 35.60
CA VAL A 745 -20.39 -4.98 37.00
C VAL A 745 -21.41 -5.62 37.94
N CYS A 746 -22.69 -5.21 37.90
CA CYS A 746 -23.71 -5.71 38.82
C CYS A 746 -24.27 -7.08 38.42
N ARG A 747 -23.92 -7.59 37.23
CA ARG A 747 -24.35 -8.90 36.72
C ARG A 747 -25.85 -9.07 36.51
N GLN A 748 -26.66 -8.02 36.67
CA GLN A 748 -28.05 -8.00 36.27
C GLN A 748 -28.17 -8.34 34.78
N GLN A 749 -29.21 -9.09 34.42
CA GLN A 749 -29.48 -9.59 33.08
C GLN A 749 -30.77 -8.99 32.54
N TRP A 750 -30.77 -8.71 31.24
CA TRP A 750 -31.91 -8.23 30.49
C TRP A 750 -32.10 -9.14 29.27
N PRO A 751 -33.20 -9.89 29.20
CA PRO A 751 -33.56 -10.57 27.96
C PRO A 751 -33.90 -9.51 26.91
N LEU A 752 -33.28 -9.62 25.73
CA LEU A 752 -33.62 -8.75 24.61
C LEU A 752 -34.79 -9.38 23.84
N PRO A 753 -35.92 -8.67 23.69
CA PRO A 753 -37.09 -9.21 23.01
C PRO A 753 -36.74 -9.50 21.55
N SER A 754 -37.00 -10.74 21.15
CA SER A 754 -36.72 -11.27 19.81
C SER A 754 -37.98 -11.80 19.13
N GLU A 755 -39.07 -11.98 19.88
CA GLU A 755 -40.29 -12.68 19.47
C GLU A 755 -40.97 -12.03 18.26
N HIS A 756 -40.80 -10.72 18.10
CA HIS A 756 -41.33 -9.91 17.00
C HIS A 756 -40.38 -9.78 15.80
N LEU A 757 -39.18 -10.35 15.86
CA LEU A 757 -38.21 -10.27 14.77
C LEU A 757 -38.55 -11.26 13.67
N SER A 758 -38.66 -10.76 12.43
CA SER A 758 -38.73 -11.56 11.22
C SER A 758 -37.33 -11.79 10.65
N GLY A 759 -37.15 -12.87 9.88
CA GLY A 759 -35.88 -13.18 9.22
C GLY A 759 -35.07 -14.28 9.89
N VAL A 760 -33.82 -14.42 9.44
CA VAL A 760 -32.90 -15.48 9.86
C VAL A 760 -31.53 -14.91 10.26
N LEU A 761 -30.92 -15.51 11.28
CA LEU A 761 -29.53 -15.32 11.60
C LEU A 761 -28.70 -16.25 10.72
N ARG A 762 -27.67 -15.73 10.07
CA ARG A 762 -26.67 -16.53 9.35
C ARG A 762 -25.33 -16.36 10.04
N GLN A 763 -24.59 -17.46 10.15
CA GLN A 763 -23.22 -17.42 10.63
C GLN A 763 -22.29 -17.73 9.47
N TYR A 764 -21.30 -16.87 9.27
CA TYR A 764 -20.22 -17.14 8.32
C TYR A 764 -18.90 -16.96 9.05
N MET A 765 -18.14 -18.05 9.20
CA MET A 765 -16.97 -18.08 10.08
C MET A 765 -17.33 -17.62 11.50
N SER A 766 -16.68 -16.58 12.02
CA SER A 766 -16.96 -15.97 13.33
C SER A 766 -17.92 -14.78 13.26
N SER A 767 -18.44 -14.45 12.07
CA SER A 767 -19.30 -13.29 11.82
C SER A 767 -20.77 -13.69 11.79
N TYR A 768 -21.63 -12.81 12.30
CA TYR A 768 -23.07 -13.02 12.38
C TYR A 768 -23.79 -11.95 11.56
N VAL A 769 -24.81 -12.38 10.82
CA VAL A 769 -25.62 -11.53 9.96
C VAL A 769 -27.09 -11.78 10.20
N ALA A 770 -27.86 -10.73 10.43
CA ALA A 770 -29.32 -10.82 10.42
C ALA A 770 -29.83 -10.51 9.01
N VAL A 771 -30.51 -11.47 8.38
CA VAL A 771 -31.16 -11.33 7.07
C VAL A 771 -32.66 -11.21 7.31
N VAL A 772 -33.23 -10.04 7.00
CA VAL A 772 -34.59 -9.66 7.37
C VAL A 772 -35.36 -9.28 6.10
N PRO A 773 -36.61 -9.76 5.90
CA PRO A 773 -37.44 -9.25 4.81
C PRO A 773 -37.72 -7.76 5.03
N TYR A 774 -37.58 -6.94 4.00
CA TYR A 774 -37.81 -5.50 4.11
C TYR A 774 -39.27 -5.19 4.48
N PHE A 775 -40.20 -5.86 3.80
CA PHE A 775 -41.63 -5.76 4.07
C PHE A 775 -42.04 -6.83 5.07
N PHE A 776 -42.68 -6.41 6.16
CA PHE A 776 -43.30 -7.33 7.11
C PHE A 776 -44.62 -7.81 6.52
N GLU A 777 -44.78 -9.12 6.40
CA GLU A 777 -46.12 -9.70 6.28
C GLU A 777 -46.76 -9.58 7.65
N GLU A 778 -47.86 -8.83 7.75
CA GLU A 778 -48.72 -8.97 8.93
C GLU A 778 -49.10 -10.45 9.01
N PRO A 779 -48.84 -11.11 10.15
CA PRO A 779 -49.21 -12.51 10.30
C PRO A 779 -50.72 -12.58 10.03
N GLU A 780 -51.12 -13.39 9.03
CA GLU A 780 -52.52 -13.63 8.72
C GLU A 780 -53.26 -13.84 10.05
N SER A 781 -54.17 -12.94 10.38
CA SER A 781 -54.90 -12.98 11.64
C SER A 781 -55.64 -14.30 11.70
N LYS A 782 -55.09 -15.25 12.45
CA LYS A 782 -55.68 -16.58 12.66
C LYS A 782 -56.92 -16.50 13.52
#